data_AF-A0A4Q4V949-F1
#
_entry.id   AF-A0A4Q4V949-F1
#
_cell.length_a   1.000
_cell.length_b   1.000
_cell.length_c   1.000
_cell.angle_alpha   90.00
_cell.angle_beta   90.00
_cell.angle_gamma   90.00
#
_symmetry.space_group_name_H-M   'P 1'
#
loop_
_entity.id
_entity.type
_entity.pdbx_description
1 polymer ?
#
loop_
_entity_poly.entity_id
_entity_poly.type
_entity_poly.pdbx_seq_one_letter_code
_entity_poly.pdbx_strand_id
1 'polypeptide(L)'
;MARNPISRALVTALTLGSLHLLVNHIGYFHRSHPAAFVDPEIGWPRKPAALTGEKATKPVESSVQIEWETARDGSGYKLFGISGFQSTVDVASINIKANPSSKESRPVLENLSIEFPTFSKLQLGSKAHDPVRRIEVPETSVTVEVAQTLATPNAAEIIFSGATTLRRLTESLDAFKHWAAGTGARFVIVVEPYGANGEDPGEPSGDEIIRAYAKEGIELDIVEAGGDWTGRYVSLLDILPSYIRPDTQWIGFIDDDTFFFSMHSVLHMLHKYDASEAQWVGTHSEYTPWLWGGGINCVGGAGFFLSTPLLKQIGGKSKDCLALANTHGDKALSLCIYKYTTTKLSVEHGLYQLEMFGDPSGFYEAVRPQPISTHHWKSWHQKDMAKISAVSRVCGDACILQSYRFADGWLMTNGYSIVKYSYSDKELASQNDFDMEHSWDNPGEEDGEESWSAVDCDTLDLEVPSKLGPFVDCTSNQAIAYHELIRVDGEGKQVHAQLIQDAIAFAAAKKQVYPELDAAELAVEVMMVKLALRIVPHLTGYSHIQTNPKYSYSKQKTIENAQRIVAVFKELDPTYDTNRVCIKIPATWEGMQACRELERQGIATLATTMFCMEQAALASHVGCTYIAPYINELRVHFDSGYVDKNKAFDFCGSAQRYYEKVGSGTRVLPASLTSVQEVMRLAGAHHITVAPPLLTKLAETPANPWEGDTGSVFSRDHGADEEVFGDYYSRIVEDEGAWQLAFTRSLGGRAEGKIVQAINIFCEKQEGLEGLARR
;
A
#
# COMPACT_ATOMS: atom_id res chain seq x y z
N MET A 1 -8.91 -16.13 14.10
CA MET A 1 -9.19 -17.13 13.04
C MET A 1 -8.12 -16.96 11.97
N ALA A 2 -7.55 -18.06 11.47
CA ALA A 2 -6.39 -18.07 10.58
C ALA A 2 -6.63 -17.18 9.34
N ARG A 3 -5.75 -16.20 9.11
CA ARG A 3 -5.71 -15.41 7.88
C ARG A 3 -5.33 -16.37 6.74
N ASN A 4 -6.32 -16.77 5.94
CA ASN A 4 -6.09 -17.68 4.81
C ASN A 4 -5.37 -16.92 3.67
N PRO A 5 -4.32 -17.50 3.08
CA PRO A 5 -3.58 -16.87 1.99
C PRO A 5 -4.44 -16.83 0.72
N ILE A 6 -4.80 -15.63 0.25
CA ILE A 6 -5.26 -15.43 -1.13
C ILE A 6 -4.04 -15.64 -2.02
N SER A 7 -4.07 -16.68 -2.86
CA SER A 7 -3.02 -16.90 -3.86
C SER A 7 -3.36 -16.07 -5.10
N ARG A 8 -2.65 -14.95 -5.29
CA ARG A 8 -2.74 -14.10 -6.48
C ARG A 8 -1.69 -14.52 -7.50
N ALA A 9 -2.09 -14.68 -8.76
CA ALA A 9 -1.23 -15.15 -9.83
C ALA A 9 -0.98 -14.05 -10.88
N LEU A 10 0.22 -14.03 -11.47
CA LEU A 10 0.56 -13.09 -12.54
C LEU A 10 0.09 -13.66 -13.88
N VAL A 11 -0.76 -12.91 -14.58
CA VAL A 11 -1.25 -13.27 -15.91
C VAL A 11 -0.30 -12.73 -16.95
N THR A 12 0.35 -13.61 -17.72
CA THR A 12 1.14 -13.18 -18.87
C THR A 12 0.80 -14.03 -20.08
N ALA A 13 -0.38 -13.76 -20.64
CA ALA A 13 -0.67 -13.76 -22.07
C ALA A 13 -2.16 -13.44 -22.21
N LEU A 14 -2.44 -12.29 -22.83
CA LEU A 14 -3.74 -11.74 -23.22
C LEU A 14 -4.85 -12.78 -23.29
N THR A 15 -5.87 -12.68 -22.44
CA THR A 15 -6.93 -13.69 -22.30
C THR A 15 -7.85 -13.74 -23.52
N LEU A 16 -7.38 -14.45 -24.55
CA LEU A 16 -7.99 -15.41 -25.48
C LEU A 16 -6.96 -15.65 -26.61
N GLY A 17 -6.59 -16.91 -26.86
CA GLY A 17 -5.59 -17.28 -27.88
C GLY A 17 -4.36 -18.03 -27.36
N SER A 18 -3.98 -17.87 -26.09
CA SER A 18 -3.08 -18.71 -25.27
C SER A 18 -2.94 -18.02 -23.91
N LEU A 19 -3.14 -18.72 -22.80
CA LEU A 19 -2.99 -18.15 -21.45
C LEU A 19 -1.89 -18.91 -20.69
N HIS A 20 -0.85 -18.17 -20.27
CA HIS A 20 0.23 -18.67 -19.44
C HIS A 20 0.19 -17.96 -18.10
N LEU A 21 0.13 -18.75 -17.02
CA LEU A 21 0.02 -18.28 -15.66
C LEU A 21 1.30 -18.61 -14.90
N LEU A 22 2.01 -17.59 -14.41
CA LEU A 22 3.12 -17.75 -13.48
C LEU A 22 2.67 -17.40 -12.06
N VAL A 23 2.92 -18.31 -11.13
CA VAL A 23 2.64 -18.14 -9.70
C VAL A 23 3.96 -18.16 -8.94
N ASN A 24 4.16 -17.12 -8.14
CA ASN A 24 5.16 -17.11 -7.08
C ASN A 24 4.49 -17.65 -5.81
N HIS A 25 5.10 -18.61 -5.13
CA HIS A 25 4.53 -19.21 -3.92
C HIS A 25 4.72 -18.34 -2.65
N ILE A 26 5.03 -17.04 -2.80
CA ILE A 26 5.25 -16.11 -1.68
C ILE A 26 3.95 -15.33 -1.46
N GLY A 27 3.30 -15.61 -0.32
CA GLY A 27 2.16 -14.83 0.15
C GLY A 27 2.54 -13.36 0.35
N TYR A 28 1.57 -12.48 0.05
CA TYR A 28 1.63 -11.02 0.10
C TYR A 28 2.29 -10.34 -1.12
N PHE A 29 1.47 -9.99 -2.12
CA PHE A 29 1.70 -8.81 -2.95
C PHE A 29 0.83 -7.67 -2.38
N HIS A 30 1.40 -6.82 -1.52
CA HIS A 30 0.75 -5.57 -1.08
C HIS A 30 1.50 -4.31 -1.56
N ARG A 31 2.32 -4.44 -2.59
CA ARG A 31 2.72 -3.31 -3.44
C ARG A 31 2.42 -3.70 -4.88
N SER A 32 1.34 -3.15 -5.43
CA SER A 32 1.11 -3.14 -6.87
C SER A 32 2.26 -2.39 -7.54
N HIS A 33 3.27 -3.12 -8.04
CA HIS A 33 4.24 -2.52 -8.93
C HIS A 33 3.54 -2.19 -10.27
N PRO A 34 3.54 -0.92 -10.72
CA PRO A 34 2.76 -0.45 -11.88
C PRO A 34 3.19 -1.02 -13.25
N ALA A 35 4.25 -1.83 -13.33
CA ALA A 35 5.01 -1.99 -14.57
C ALA A 35 4.84 -3.34 -15.30
N ALA A 36 4.00 -4.25 -14.84
CA ALA A 36 4.12 -5.65 -15.23
C ALA A 36 2.90 -6.26 -15.92
N PHE A 37 2.68 -5.83 -17.15
CA PHE A 37 2.03 -6.63 -18.18
C PHE A 37 2.81 -6.40 -19.47
N VAL A 38 3.10 -7.47 -20.19
CA VAL A 38 3.97 -7.48 -21.38
C VAL A 38 3.26 -6.83 -22.57
N ASP A 39 3.96 -5.93 -23.25
CA ASP A 39 3.57 -5.36 -24.53
C ASP A 39 3.60 -6.45 -25.62
N PRO A 40 2.50 -6.75 -26.33
CA PRO A 40 2.55 -7.62 -27.49
C PRO A 40 3.03 -6.84 -28.74
N GLU A 41 4.34 -6.57 -28.85
CA GLU A 41 4.98 -6.35 -30.17
C GLU A 41 6.27 -7.21 -30.21
N ILE A 42 6.54 -8.04 -31.22
CA ILE A 42 6.53 -7.83 -32.68
C ILE A 42 5.94 -9.10 -33.34
N GLY A 43 4.73 -9.03 -33.92
CA GLY A 43 4.21 -10.17 -34.70
C GLY A 43 2.71 -10.17 -35.04
N TRP A 44 1.89 -9.38 -34.34
CA TRP A 44 0.46 -9.28 -34.63
C TRP A 44 0.16 -8.19 -35.67
N PRO A 45 -0.75 -8.41 -36.63
CA PRO A 45 -0.96 -7.47 -37.72
C PRO A 45 -1.49 -6.12 -37.21
N ARG A 46 -0.79 -5.04 -37.57
CA ARG A 46 -1.05 -3.63 -37.19
C ARG A 46 -2.31 -3.00 -37.83
N LYS A 47 -3.30 -3.80 -38.24
CA LYS A 47 -4.56 -3.28 -38.79
C LYS A 47 -5.74 -4.13 -38.34
N PRO A 48 -6.86 -3.54 -37.92
CA PRO A 48 -8.12 -4.25 -37.88
C PRO A 48 -8.44 -4.63 -39.33
N ALA A 49 -8.25 -5.90 -39.69
CA ALA A 49 -8.89 -6.41 -40.89
C ALA A 49 -10.39 -6.30 -40.60
N ALA A 50 -11.07 -5.38 -41.29
CA ALA A 50 -12.51 -5.44 -41.42
C ALA A 50 -12.86 -6.90 -41.74
N LEU A 51 -13.72 -7.51 -40.93
CA LEU A 51 -14.23 -8.86 -41.11
C LEU A 51 -14.99 -8.95 -42.44
N THR A 52 -14.23 -8.98 -43.53
CA THR A 52 -14.64 -9.33 -44.88
C THR A 52 -14.27 -10.79 -45.07
N GLY A 53 -14.93 -11.68 -44.34
CA GLY A 53 -15.00 -13.12 -44.64
C GLY A 53 -13.70 -13.95 -44.72
N GLU A 54 -12.51 -13.36 -44.61
CA GLU A 54 -11.25 -14.09 -44.68
C GLU A 54 -10.78 -14.48 -43.28
N LYS A 55 -10.83 -15.80 -43.04
CA LYS A 55 -10.26 -16.45 -41.86
C LYS A 55 -8.80 -16.03 -41.69
N ALA A 56 -8.52 -15.14 -40.73
CA ALA A 56 -7.17 -14.91 -40.25
C ALA A 56 -6.71 -16.11 -39.40
N THR A 57 -6.41 -17.23 -40.05
CA THR A 57 -5.72 -18.36 -39.43
C THR A 57 -4.22 -18.07 -39.38
N LYS A 58 -3.79 -17.24 -38.43
CA LYS A 58 -2.43 -17.44 -37.90
C LYS A 58 -2.49 -18.61 -36.91
N PRO A 59 -1.56 -19.58 -36.98
CA PRO A 59 -1.54 -20.66 -36.00
C PRO A 59 -1.32 -20.04 -34.62
N VAL A 60 -2.11 -20.50 -33.64
CA VAL A 60 -1.83 -20.27 -32.22
C VAL A 60 -0.37 -20.64 -32.00
N GLU A 61 0.44 -19.72 -31.47
CA GLU A 61 1.85 -20.00 -31.23
C GLU A 61 1.95 -21.25 -30.34
N SER A 62 2.70 -22.25 -30.80
CA SER A 62 2.86 -23.53 -30.07
C SER A 62 3.68 -23.38 -28.79
N SER A 63 4.21 -22.17 -28.52
CA SER A 63 4.96 -21.87 -27.31
C SER A 63 4.92 -20.38 -26.98
N VAL A 64 4.80 -20.02 -25.70
CA VAL A 64 4.98 -18.65 -25.20
C VAL A 64 6.36 -18.46 -24.62
N GLN A 65 6.96 -17.30 -24.84
CA GLN A 65 8.27 -16.92 -24.32
C GLN A 65 8.11 -16.20 -22.97
N ILE A 66 8.82 -16.70 -21.95
CA ILE A 66 8.95 -16.04 -20.65
C ILE A 66 10.33 -15.40 -20.60
N GLU A 67 10.36 -14.09 -20.42
CA GLU A 67 11.61 -13.34 -20.23
C GLU A 67 11.88 -13.13 -18.74
N TRP A 68 13.16 -13.24 -18.34
CA TRP A 68 13.61 -12.88 -17.01
C TRP A 68 14.96 -12.17 -17.02
N GLU A 69 15.18 -11.40 -15.96
CA GLU A 69 16.45 -10.73 -15.68
C GLU A 69 16.91 -11.12 -14.28
N THR A 70 18.23 -11.25 -14.07
CA THR A 70 18.78 -11.30 -12.72
C THR A 70 18.77 -9.90 -12.12
N ALA A 71 18.25 -9.74 -10.90
CA ALA A 71 18.30 -8.47 -10.19
C ALA A 71 19.75 -7.98 -10.04
N ARG A 72 19.98 -6.67 -10.15
CA ARG A 72 21.34 -6.07 -10.17
C ARG A 72 22.14 -6.33 -8.89
N ASP A 73 21.46 -6.57 -7.79
CA ASP A 73 21.98 -6.89 -6.45
C ASP A 73 22.14 -8.40 -6.20
N GLY A 74 21.73 -9.26 -7.15
CA GLY A 74 21.77 -10.72 -7.02
C GLY A 74 20.72 -11.32 -6.08
N SER A 75 19.76 -10.53 -5.57
CA SER A 75 18.78 -10.96 -4.57
C SER A 75 17.66 -11.87 -5.13
N GLY A 76 17.54 -11.97 -6.45
CA GLY A 76 16.53 -12.81 -7.10
C GLY A 76 16.40 -12.57 -8.61
N TYR A 77 15.26 -13.00 -9.15
CA TYR A 77 14.90 -12.86 -10.55
C TYR A 77 13.78 -11.84 -10.71
N LYS A 78 13.83 -11.13 -11.84
CA LYS A 78 12.80 -10.21 -12.29
C LYS A 78 12.08 -10.87 -13.48
N LEU A 79 10.79 -11.11 -13.37
CA LEU A 79 9.97 -11.67 -14.46
C LEU A 79 8.96 -10.60 -14.88
N PHE A 80 8.93 -10.27 -16.17
CA PHE A 80 8.02 -9.27 -16.74
C PHE A 80 7.99 -7.93 -16.00
N GLY A 81 9.15 -7.47 -15.54
CA GLY A 81 9.22 -6.21 -14.80
C GLY A 81 9.02 -6.32 -13.27
N ILE A 82 8.66 -7.50 -12.74
CA ILE A 82 8.43 -7.73 -11.30
C ILE A 82 9.62 -8.42 -10.66
N SER A 83 10.18 -7.81 -9.62
CA SER A 83 11.27 -8.36 -8.80
C SER A 83 10.75 -9.32 -7.72
N GLY A 84 11.64 -10.16 -7.17
CA GLY A 84 11.33 -11.01 -6.02
C GLY A 84 10.98 -12.46 -6.36
N PHE A 85 11.21 -12.90 -7.60
CA PHE A 85 11.09 -14.31 -7.95
C PHE A 85 12.35 -15.07 -7.54
N GLN A 86 12.15 -16.29 -7.06
CA GLN A 86 13.24 -17.23 -6.84
C GLN A 86 13.71 -17.83 -8.17
N SER A 87 14.79 -18.60 -8.12
CA SER A 87 15.29 -19.35 -9.30
C SER A 87 14.33 -20.42 -9.79
N THR A 88 13.31 -20.78 -9.01
CA THR A 88 12.24 -21.69 -9.40
C THR A 88 10.91 -20.97 -9.25
N VAL A 89 10.06 -21.05 -10.26
CA VAL A 89 8.71 -20.45 -10.28
C VAL A 89 7.68 -21.50 -10.65
N ASP A 90 6.47 -21.41 -10.09
CA ASP A 90 5.39 -22.33 -10.42
C ASP A 90 4.61 -21.80 -11.62
N VAL A 91 4.32 -22.66 -12.60
CA VAL A 91 3.72 -22.27 -13.88
C VAL A 91 2.60 -23.22 -14.25
N ALA A 92 1.45 -22.65 -14.57
CA ALA A 92 0.33 -23.34 -15.18
C ALA A 92 0.05 -22.71 -16.55
N SER A 93 -0.44 -23.48 -17.51
CA SER A 93 -0.84 -22.94 -18.81
C SER A 93 -2.15 -23.55 -19.25
N ILE A 94 -2.98 -22.74 -19.88
CA ILE A 94 -4.28 -23.13 -20.43
C ILE A 94 -4.48 -22.43 -21.76
N ASN A 95 -5.03 -23.14 -22.74
CA ASN A 95 -5.34 -22.54 -24.03
C ASN A 95 -6.84 -22.33 -24.17
N ILE A 96 -7.27 -21.06 -24.10
CA ILE A 96 -8.68 -20.66 -24.19
C ILE A 96 -8.93 -20.10 -25.58
N LYS A 97 -9.85 -20.72 -26.32
CA LYS A 97 -10.29 -20.25 -27.63
C LYS A 97 -11.53 -19.39 -27.50
N ALA A 98 -11.50 -18.21 -28.12
CA ALA A 98 -12.67 -17.36 -28.29
C ALA A 98 -13.53 -17.88 -29.45
N ASN A 99 -14.82 -18.05 -29.20
CA ASN A 99 -15.80 -18.22 -30.25
C ASN A 99 -16.74 -17.01 -30.26
N PRO A 100 -16.60 -16.08 -31.21
CA PRO A 100 -17.52 -14.95 -31.34
C PRO A 100 -18.93 -15.46 -31.60
N SER A 101 -19.87 -14.98 -30.80
CA SER A 101 -21.23 -15.44 -30.89
C SER A 101 -22.15 -14.41 -31.51
N SER A 102 -23.26 -14.86 -32.10
CA SER A 102 -24.28 -13.99 -32.69
C SER A 102 -25.25 -13.37 -31.68
N LYS A 103 -25.04 -13.57 -30.38
CA LYS A 103 -25.89 -13.04 -29.29
C LYS A 103 -25.22 -11.83 -28.66
N GLU A 104 -25.91 -10.70 -28.61
CA GLU A 104 -25.42 -9.44 -28.04
C GLU A 104 -25.19 -9.49 -26.53
N SER A 105 -26.04 -10.19 -25.76
CA SER A 105 -25.91 -10.26 -24.31
C SER A 105 -25.13 -11.49 -23.85
N ARG A 106 -24.14 -11.26 -22.97
CA ARG A 106 -23.30 -12.29 -22.36
C ARG A 106 -23.39 -12.22 -20.84
N PRO A 107 -23.32 -13.36 -20.15
CA PRO A 107 -23.28 -13.34 -18.71
C PRO A 107 -21.96 -12.70 -18.26
N VAL A 108 -22.06 -11.86 -17.24
CA VAL A 108 -20.90 -11.27 -16.57
C VAL A 108 -19.96 -12.37 -16.03
N LEU A 109 -20.53 -13.47 -15.55
CA LEU A 109 -19.83 -14.67 -15.09
C LEU A 109 -20.20 -15.89 -15.92
N GLU A 110 -19.20 -16.54 -16.51
CA GLU A 110 -19.37 -17.84 -17.16
C GLU A 110 -18.71 -18.94 -16.31
N ASN A 111 -19.45 -20.01 -16.01
CA ASN A 111 -18.90 -21.17 -15.30
C ASN A 111 -18.34 -22.17 -16.31
N LEU A 112 -17.05 -22.45 -16.21
CA LEU A 112 -16.35 -23.44 -17.01
C LEU A 112 -16.44 -24.81 -16.35
N SER A 113 -16.75 -25.85 -17.13
CA SER A 113 -16.84 -27.23 -16.65
C SER A 113 -15.47 -27.89 -16.41
N ILE A 114 -14.38 -27.15 -16.58
CA ILE A 114 -13.01 -27.62 -16.41
C ILE A 114 -12.41 -27.06 -15.13
N GLU A 115 -11.54 -27.83 -14.49
CA GLU A 115 -10.70 -27.36 -13.38
C GLU A 115 -9.51 -26.56 -13.91
N PHE A 116 -8.94 -25.71 -13.07
CA PHE A 116 -7.73 -24.97 -13.40
C PHE A 116 -6.52 -25.92 -13.53
N PRO A 117 -5.59 -25.70 -14.49
CA PRO A 117 -4.45 -26.59 -14.68
C PRO A 117 -3.53 -26.66 -13.45
N THR A 118 -2.93 -27.83 -13.23
CA THR A 118 -1.94 -28.03 -12.18
C THR A 118 -0.66 -27.25 -12.44
N PHE A 119 -0.12 -26.63 -11.40
CA PHE A 119 1.17 -25.94 -11.46
C PHE A 119 2.33 -26.91 -11.67
N SER A 120 3.32 -26.44 -12.45
CA SER A 120 4.58 -27.13 -12.74
C SER A 120 5.75 -26.23 -12.41
N LYS A 121 6.84 -26.78 -11.86
CA LYS A 121 8.02 -25.99 -11.50
C LYS A 121 8.87 -25.67 -12.73
N LEU A 122 9.09 -24.39 -12.97
CA LEU A 122 9.98 -23.86 -13.98
C LEU A 122 11.25 -23.32 -13.33
N GLN A 123 12.40 -23.90 -13.68
CA GLN A 123 13.71 -23.40 -13.25
C GLN A 123 14.18 -22.26 -14.15
N LEU A 124 14.36 -21.06 -13.60
CA LEU A 124 14.97 -19.93 -14.30
C LEU A 124 16.49 -20.14 -14.43
N GLY A 125 17.05 -19.79 -15.58
CA GLY A 125 18.46 -20.00 -15.91
C GLY A 125 19.41 -19.10 -15.12
N SER A 126 20.60 -19.58 -14.78
CA SER A 126 21.56 -18.92 -13.87
C SER A 126 22.42 -17.80 -14.48
N LYS A 127 22.26 -17.46 -15.77
CA LYS A 127 23.11 -16.48 -16.50
C LYS A 127 22.34 -15.71 -17.57
N ALA A 128 22.81 -14.48 -17.86
CA ALA A 128 22.33 -13.56 -18.89
C ALA A 128 22.34 -14.07 -20.36
N HIS A 129 22.75 -15.32 -20.60
CA HIS A 129 22.90 -15.88 -21.96
C HIS A 129 21.69 -16.67 -22.46
N ASP A 130 20.67 -16.89 -21.62
CA ASP A 130 19.41 -17.47 -22.08
C ASP A 130 18.25 -16.85 -21.29
N PRO A 131 18.00 -15.52 -21.42
CA PRO A 131 17.02 -14.79 -20.60
C PRO A 131 15.56 -15.12 -20.98
N VAL A 132 15.35 -16.09 -21.88
CA VAL A 132 14.04 -16.41 -22.45
C VAL A 132 13.81 -17.91 -22.45
N ARG A 133 12.67 -18.38 -21.93
CA ARG A 133 12.28 -19.79 -21.93
C ARG A 133 10.96 -19.95 -22.62
N ARG A 134 10.89 -20.93 -23.53
CA ARG A 134 9.65 -21.30 -24.20
C ARG A 134 8.88 -22.29 -23.34
N ILE A 135 7.62 -21.97 -23.07
CA ILE A 135 6.64 -22.90 -22.51
C ILE A 135 5.73 -23.35 -23.63
N GLU A 136 5.69 -24.66 -23.87
CA GLU A 136 4.75 -25.24 -24.82
C GLU A 136 3.32 -24.93 -24.38
N VAL A 137 2.52 -24.44 -25.32
CA VAL A 137 1.09 -24.20 -25.07
C VAL A 137 0.37 -25.53 -25.27
N PRO A 138 -0.46 -25.99 -24.31
CA PRO A 138 -1.27 -27.17 -24.53
C PRO A 138 -2.22 -26.96 -25.72
N GLU A 139 -2.65 -28.06 -26.36
CA GLU A 139 -3.77 -28.02 -27.31
C GLU A 139 -5.00 -27.37 -26.64
N THR A 140 -5.88 -26.75 -27.44
CA THR A 140 -7.02 -25.96 -26.95
C THR A 140 -7.75 -26.69 -25.84
N SER A 141 -7.68 -26.12 -24.63
CA SER A 141 -8.16 -26.75 -23.40
C SER A 141 -9.64 -26.44 -23.15
N VAL A 142 -10.12 -25.27 -23.61
CA VAL A 142 -11.53 -24.86 -23.54
C VAL A 142 -11.86 -23.84 -24.62
N THR A 143 -13.12 -23.84 -25.08
CA THR A 143 -13.66 -22.79 -25.95
C THR A 143 -14.73 -22.03 -25.16
N VAL A 144 -14.62 -20.70 -25.16
CA VAL A 144 -15.60 -19.81 -24.50
C VAL A 144 -16.29 -18.94 -25.54
N GLU A 145 -17.56 -18.67 -25.30
CA GLU A 145 -18.35 -17.84 -26.20
C GLU A 145 -18.17 -16.36 -25.82
N VAL A 146 -17.71 -15.54 -26.76
CA VAL A 146 -17.48 -14.11 -26.54
C VAL A 146 -18.44 -13.24 -27.32
N ALA A 147 -18.56 -11.99 -26.87
CA ALA A 147 -19.28 -10.97 -27.60
C ALA A 147 -18.67 -10.76 -29.00
N GLN A 148 -19.49 -10.31 -29.94
CA GLN A 148 -18.99 -9.94 -31.25
C GLN A 148 -18.21 -8.62 -31.15
N THR A 149 -17.03 -8.56 -31.77
CA THR A 149 -16.31 -7.30 -31.97
C THR A 149 -17.13 -6.39 -32.88
N LEU A 150 -17.57 -5.27 -32.34
CA LEU A 150 -18.32 -4.26 -33.08
C LEU A 150 -17.36 -3.41 -33.92
N ALA A 151 -17.87 -2.89 -35.04
CA ALA A 151 -17.12 -1.91 -35.83
C ALA A 151 -16.97 -0.60 -35.04
N THR A 152 -15.89 0.15 -35.26
CA THR A 152 -15.68 1.46 -34.61
C THR A 152 -16.90 2.37 -34.81
N PRO A 153 -17.49 2.92 -33.73
CA PRO A 153 -18.68 3.75 -33.85
C PRO A 153 -18.30 5.17 -34.28
N ASN A 154 -19.27 5.91 -34.84
CA ASN A 154 -19.09 7.33 -35.10
C ASN A 154 -19.47 8.15 -33.86
N ALA A 155 -18.50 8.86 -33.30
CA ALA A 155 -18.64 9.73 -32.13
C ALA A 155 -18.29 11.20 -32.44
N ALA A 156 -18.40 11.63 -33.70
CA ALA A 156 -18.17 13.02 -34.12
C ALA A 156 -19.09 14.04 -33.41
N GLU A 157 -20.22 13.56 -32.87
CA GLU A 157 -21.16 14.34 -32.07
C GLU A 157 -20.63 14.75 -30.68
N ILE A 158 -19.47 14.23 -30.27
CA ILE A 158 -18.87 14.48 -28.95
C ILE A 158 -17.57 15.28 -29.08
N ILE A 159 -17.44 16.30 -28.23
CA ILE A 159 -16.15 16.93 -27.90
C ILE A 159 -15.78 16.52 -26.47
N PHE A 160 -14.65 15.84 -26.29
CA PHE A 160 -14.02 15.64 -24.99
C PHE A 160 -13.14 16.84 -24.65
N SER A 161 -13.14 17.24 -23.39
CA SER A 161 -12.48 18.44 -22.91
C SER A 161 -11.97 18.23 -21.49
N GLY A 162 -10.90 18.92 -21.13
CA GLY A 162 -10.26 18.77 -19.84
C GLY A 162 -9.11 19.75 -19.68
N ALA A 163 -8.52 19.78 -18.47
CA ALA A 163 -7.31 20.54 -18.20
C ALA A 163 -6.22 19.60 -17.70
N THR A 164 -5.03 19.64 -18.30
CA THR A 164 -3.91 18.79 -17.86
C THR A 164 -2.54 19.41 -18.17
N THR A 165 -1.45 18.65 -18.04
CA THR A 165 -0.11 19.03 -18.52
C THR A 165 0.23 18.30 -19.82
N LEU A 166 1.19 18.83 -20.59
CA LEU A 166 1.67 18.21 -21.82
C LEU A 166 2.24 16.81 -21.56
N ARG A 167 3.03 16.66 -20.49
CA ARG A 167 3.52 15.35 -20.05
C ARG A 167 2.39 14.36 -19.75
N ARG A 168 1.43 14.74 -18.90
CA ARG A 168 0.31 13.87 -18.50
C ARG A 168 -0.55 13.45 -19.69
N LEU A 169 -0.77 14.36 -20.64
CA LEU A 169 -1.50 14.08 -21.89
C LEU A 169 -0.74 13.10 -22.80
N THR A 170 0.58 13.16 -22.81
CA THR A 170 1.43 12.20 -23.55
C THR A 170 1.28 10.80 -22.97
N GLU A 171 1.31 10.67 -21.65
CA GLU A 171 1.15 9.40 -20.92
C GLU A 171 -0.25 8.78 -21.12
N SER A 172 -1.27 9.56 -21.49
CA SER A 172 -2.65 9.08 -21.73
C SER A 172 -2.92 8.53 -23.12
N LEU A 173 -2.01 8.71 -24.08
CA LEU A 173 -2.29 8.42 -25.50
C LEU A 173 -2.73 6.97 -25.71
N ASP A 174 -2.05 5.99 -25.11
CA ASP A 174 -2.38 4.57 -25.31
C ASP A 174 -3.75 4.20 -24.74
N ALA A 175 -4.13 4.82 -23.61
CA ALA A 175 -5.44 4.65 -23.01
C ALA A 175 -6.54 5.29 -23.86
N PHE A 176 -6.34 6.52 -24.33
CA PHE A 176 -7.29 7.22 -25.19
C PHE A 176 -7.42 6.57 -26.56
N LYS A 177 -6.34 6.01 -27.10
CA LYS A 177 -6.34 5.24 -28.34
C LYS A 177 -7.28 4.04 -28.28
N HIS A 178 -7.42 3.36 -27.13
CA HIS A 178 -8.34 2.22 -27.01
C HIS A 178 -9.78 2.60 -27.36
N TRP A 179 -10.29 3.70 -26.80
CA TRP A 179 -11.71 4.04 -26.91
C TRP A 179 -12.02 5.19 -27.88
N ALA A 180 -11.09 6.07 -28.20
CA ALA A 180 -11.35 7.24 -29.04
C ALA A 180 -10.86 7.10 -30.49
N ALA A 181 -9.85 6.27 -30.76
CA ALA A 181 -9.19 6.19 -32.06
C ALA A 181 -10.17 5.87 -33.20
N GLY A 182 -10.16 6.70 -34.25
CA GLY A 182 -10.96 6.47 -35.46
C GLY A 182 -12.47 6.64 -35.28
N THR A 183 -12.93 7.07 -34.09
CA THR A 183 -14.36 7.32 -33.84
C THR A 183 -14.84 8.65 -34.41
N GLY A 184 -13.92 9.58 -34.70
CA GLY A 184 -14.24 10.96 -35.08
C GLY A 184 -14.55 11.89 -33.90
N ALA A 185 -14.50 11.39 -32.66
CA ALA A 185 -14.54 12.25 -31.47
C ALA A 185 -13.37 13.23 -31.44
N ARG A 186 -13.62 14.42 -30.90
CA ARG A 186 -12.66 15.53 -30.86
C ARG A 186 -12.25 15.85 -29.44
N PHE A 187 -11.03 16.31 -29.26
CA PHE A 187 -10.47 16.68 -27.96
C PHE A 187 -10.08 18.16 -27.96
N VAL A 188 -10.54 18.90 -26.96
CA VAL A 188 -10.13 20.29 -26.71
C VAL A 188 -9.57 20.36 -25.30
N ILE A 189 -8.25 20.30 -25.18
CA ILE A 189 -7.55 20.18 -23.90
C ILE A 189 -6.84 21.48 -23.57
N VAL A 190 -7.09 22.01 -22.38
CA VAL A 190 -6.39 23.19 -21.88
C VAL A 190 -5.15 22.75 -21.12
N VAL A 191 -4.01 23.37 -21.42
CA VAL A 191 -2.74 23.15 -20.73
C VAL A 191 -2.18 24.45 -20.20
N GLU A 192 -1.23 24.36 -19.27
CA GLU A 192 -0.43 25.51 -18.87
C GLU A 192 0.49 25.98 -20.01
N PRO A 193 0.88 27.27 -20.02
CA PRO A 193 1.78 27.78 -21.06
C PRO A 193 3.11 27.02 -21.03
N TYR A 194 3.63 26.66 -22.20
CA TYR A 194 4.88 25.90 -22.32
C TYR A 194 6.04 26.58 -21.58
N GLY A 195 6.73 25.82 -20.72
CA GLY A 195 7.88 26.31 -19.93
C GLY A 195 7.52 27.15 -18.69
N ALA A 196 6.24 27.27 -18.32
CA ALA A 196 5.81 28.06 -17.15
C ALA A 196 6.34 27.54 -15.80
N ASN A 197 6.74 26.27 -15.70
CA ASN A 197 7.21 25.61 -14.47
C ASN A 197 8.74 25.34 -14.46
N GLY A 198 9.50 25.98 -15.35
CA GLY A 198 10.93 25.72 -15.57
C GLY A 198 11.17 24.84 -16.79
N GLU A 199 12.39 24.91 -17.36
CA GLU A 199 12.75 24.09 -18.53
C GLU A 199 12.92 22.62 -18.10
N ASP A 200 11.92 21.77 -18.38
CA ASP A 200 12.12 20.31 -18.47
C ASP A 200 12.62 19.98 -19.88
N PRO A 201 13.91 19.66 -20.07
CA PRO A 201 14.46 19.40 -21.40
C PRO A 201 13.87 18.13 -22.07
N GLY A 202 13.04 17.34 -21.38
CA GLY A 202 12.37 16.15 -21.89
C GLY A 202 10.87 16.28 -22.16
N GLU A 203 10.23 17.43 -21.90
CA GLU A 203 8.78 17.60 -22.12
C GLU A 203 8.48 17.81 -23.61
N PRO A 204 7.58 17.01 -24.24
CA PRO A 204 7.21 17.19 -25.63
C PRO A 204 6.42 18.47 -25.85
N SER A 205 6.64 19.13 -26.99
CA SER A 205 5.86 20.28 -27.40
C SER A 205 4.41 19.89 -27.73
N GLY A 206 3.46 20.83 -27.57
CA GLY A 206 2.05 20.60 -27.94
C GLY A 206 1.87 20.10 -29.38
N ASP A 207 2.65 20.63 -30.32
CA ASP A 207 2.67 20.20 -31.72
C ASP A 207 3.10 18.73 -31.91
N GLU A 208 4.04 18.24 -31.10
CA GLU A 208 4.45 16.84 -31.12
C GLU A 208 3.35 15.92 -30.61
N ILE A 209 2.66 16.33 -29.54
CA ILE A 209 1.52 15.59 -28.99
C ILE A 209 0.37 15.56 -30.00
N ILE A 210 0.00 16.69 -30.60
CA ILE A 210 -1.06 16.76 -31.62
C ILE A 210 -0.74 15.80 -32.78
N ARG A 211 0.51 15.77 -33.25
CA ARG A 211 0.93 14.82 -34.31
C ARG A 211 0.84 13.37 -33.87
N ALA A 212 1.21 13.06 -32.62
CA ALA A 212 1.12 11.71 -32.07
C ALA A 212 -0.34 11.23 -31.98
N TYR A 213 -1.25 12.08 -31.50
CA TYR A 213 -2.68 11.79 -31.44
C TYR A 213 -3.31 11.62 -32.82
N ALA A 214 -2.98 12.52 -33.76
CA ALA A 214 -3.48 12.45 -35.14
C ALA A 214 -3.06 11.15 -35.86
N LYS A 215 -1.85 10.64 -35.56
CA LYS A 215 -1.36 9.37 -36.11
C LYS A 215 -2.22 8.17 -35.67
N GLU A 216 -2.78 8.23 -34.46
CA GLU A 216 -3.69 7.22 -33.94
C GLU A 216 -5.16 7.50 -34.31
N GLY A 217 -5.43 8.55 -35.10
CA GLY A 217 -6.77 8.88 -35.57
C GLY A 217 -7.63 9.60 -34.52
N ILE A 218 -7.01 10.37 -33.64
CA ILE A 218 -7.68 11.24 -32.65
C ILE A 218 -7.44 12.70 -33.04
N GLU A 219 -8.52 13.48 -33.16
CA GLU A 219 -8.45 14.93 -33.40
C GLU A 219 -8.28 15.65 -32.06
N LEU A 220 -7.15 16.35 -31.86
CA LEU A 220 -6.79 17.03 -30.62
C LEU A 220 -6.39 18.48 -30.90
N ASP A 221 -7.05 19.40 -30.22
CA ASP A 221 -6.68 20.81 -30.11
C ASP A 221 -6.16 21.09 -28.69
N ILE A 222 -4.96 21.67 -28.61
CA ILE A 222 -4.34 22.10 -27.34
C ILE A 222 -4.49 23.62 -27.22
N VAL A 223 -5.03 24.08 -26.10
CA VAL A 223 -5.20 25.51 -25.78
C VAL A 223 -4.36 25.86 -24.57
N GLU A 224 -3.41 26.77 -24.72
CA GLU A 224 -2.63 27.26 -23.58
C GLU A 224 -3.43 28.33 -22.82
N ALA A 225 -3.54 28.18 -21.50
CA ALA A 225 -4.16 29.16 -20.62
C ALA A 225 -3.36 29.35 -19.34
N GLY A 226 -3.21 30.59 -18.88
CA GLY A 226 -2.61 30.89 -17.57
C GLY A 226 -3.57 30.66 -16.39
N GLY A 227 -3.08 30.85 -15.17
CA GLY A 227 -3.82 30.59 -13.93
C GLY A 227 -3.50 29.22 -13.33
N ASP A 228 -4.06 28.91 -12.16
CA ASP A 228 -3.93 27.58 -11.55
C ASP A 228 -4.71 26.51 -12.33
N TRP A 229 -4.43 25.23 -12.04
CA TRP A 229 -5.06 24.07 -12.70
C TRP A 229 -6.57 24.19 -12.79
N THR A 230 -7.16 24.62 -11.69
CA THR A 230 -8.59 24.66 -11.52
C THR A 230 -9.24 25.80 -12.30
N GLY A 231 -8.61 26.98 -12.31
CA GLY A 231 -9.03 28.11 -13.13
C GLY A 231 -9.00 27.75 -14.62
N ARG A 232 -7.97 27.01 -15.07
CA ARG A 232 -7.87 26.50 -16.44
C ARG A 232 -9.03 25.58 -16.78
N TYR A 233 -9.38 24.65 -15.90
CA TYR A 233 -10.50 23.74 -16.10
C TYR A 233 -11.85 24.47 -16.26
N VAL A 234 -12.13 25.47 -15.42
CA VAL A 234 -13.37 26.27 -15.54
C VAL A 234 -13.34 27.22 -16.75
N SER A 235 -12.15 27.62 -17.22
CA SER A 235 -11.99 28.46 -18.42
C SER A 235 -12.50 27.80 -19.70
N LEU A 236 -12.63 26.46 -19.72
CA LEU A 236 -13.26 25.71 -20.81
C LEU A 236 -14.66 26.22 -21.17
N LEU A 237 -15.41 26.79 -20.21
CA LEU A 237 -16.72 27.41 -20.47
C LEU A 237 -16.66 28.59 -21.44
N ASP A 238 -15.53 29.29 -21.52
CA ASP A 238 -15.33 30.41 -22.44
C ASP A 238 -14.76 29.94 -23.79
N ILE A 239 -14.05 28.81 -23.79
CA ILE A 239 -13.34 28.26 -24.96
C ILE A 239 -14.27 27.39 -25.82
N LEU A 240 -14.92 26.40 -25.20
CA LEU A 240 -15.67 25.35 -25.88
C LEU A 240 -16.82 25.85 -26.78
N PRO A 241 -17.53 26.97 -26.49
CA PRO A 241 -18.55 27.49 -27.40
C PRO A 241 -18.04 27.77 -28.83
N SER A 242 -16.75 28.08 -28.99
CA SER A 242 -16.13 28.33 -30.30
C SER A 242 -15.80 27.06 -31.10
N TYR A 243 -15.80 25.88 -30.46
CA TYR A 243 -15.48 24.58 -31.07
C TYR A 243 -16.73 23.77 -31.46
N ILE A 244 -17.93 24.26 -31.12
CA ILE A 244 -19.21 23.64 -31.46
C ILE A 244 -19.40 23.65 -32.99
N ARG A 245 -19.55 22.47 -33.58
CA ARG A 245 -19.91 22.24 -34.98
C ARG A 245 -21.41 21.89 -35.08
N PRO A 246 -22.05 21.96 -36.27
CA PRO A 246 -23.47 21.67 -36.44
C PRO A 246 -23.90 20.27 -35.97
N ASP A 247 -23.00 19.31 -36.02
CA ASP A 247 -23.16 17.92 -35.59
C ASP A 247 -22.78 17.68 -34.12
N THR A 248 -22.25 18.68 -33.42
CA THR A 248 -21.90 18.55 -32.00
C THR A 248 -23.15 18.53 -31.14
N GLN A 249 -23.34 17.45 -30.41
CA GLN A 249 -24.43 17.28 -29.46
C GLN A 249 -23.94 17.36 -28.02
N TRP A 250 -22.78 16.77 -27.73
CA TRP A 250 -22.28 16.56 -26.38
C TRP A 250 -20.88 17.11 -26.17
N ILE A 251 -20.65 17.57 -24.94
CA ILE A 251 -19.37 18.07 -24.45
C ILE A 251 -19.03 17.25 -23.21
N GLY A 252 -18.10 16.32 -23.35
CA GLY A 252 -17.54 15.54 -22.25
C GLY A 252 -16.46 16.32 -21.53
N PHE A 253 -16.59 16.49 -20.22
CA PHE A 253 -15.53 16.95 -19.34
C PHE A 253 -14.88 15.72 -18.71
N ILE A 254 -13.57 15.57 -18.92
CA ILE A 254 -12.76 14.43 -18.49
C ILE A 254 -11.41 14.91 -17.94
N ASP A 255 -10.74 14.03 -17.20
CA ASP A 255 -9.33 14.16 -16.82
C ASP A 255 -8.45 13.27 -17.70
N ASP A 256 -7.13 13.48 -17.66
CA ASP A 256 -6.18 12.68 -18.44
C ASP A 256 -6.06 11.23 -17.94
N ASP A 257 -6.58 10.93 -16.76
CA ASP A 257 -6.74 9.59 -16.19
C ASP A 257 -8.21 9.14 -16.13
N THR A 258 -9.09 9.69 -16.98
CA THR A 258 -10.39 9.08 -17.31
C THR A 258 -10.19 7.95 -18.32
N PHE A 259 -10.79 6.78 -18.09
CA PHE A 259 -10.76 5.66 -19.03
C PHE A 259 -12.18 5.18 -19.35
N PHE A 260 -12.55 5.16 -20.63
CA PHE A 260 -13.77 4.51 -21.09
C PHE A 260 -13.46 3.11 -21.63
N PHE A 261 -14.27 2.11 -21.26
CA PHE A 261 -14.07 0.74 -21.76
C PHE A 261 -14.46 0.58 -23.22
N SER A 262 -15.44 1.35 -23.69
CA SER A 262 -15.86 1.38 -25.09
C SER A 262 -16.59 2.68 -25.42
N MET A 263 -16.33 3.25 -26.61
CA MET A 263 -17.13 4.35 -27.14
C MET A 263 -18.58 3.95 -27.42
N HIS A 264 -18.85 2.66 -27.70
CA HIS A 264 -20.23 2.18 -27.84
C HIS A 264 -21.01 2.37 -26.54
N SER A 265 -20.39 2.06 -25.39
CA SER A 265 -21.02 2.24 -24.08
C SER A 265 -21.29 3.72 -23.78
N VAL A 266 -20.36 4.61 -24.18
CA VAL A 266 -20.55 6.06 -24.04
C VAL A 266 -21.71 6.57 -24.90
N LEU A 267 -21.74 6.22 -26.18
CA LEU A 267 -22.82 6.63 -27.09
C LEU A 267 -24.17 6.05 -26.66
N HIS A 268 -24.22 4.76 -26.33
CA HIS A 268 -25.42 4.10 -25.84
C HIS A 268 -25.95 4.77 -24.56
N MET A 269 -25.05 5.20 -23.66
CA MET A 269 -25.44 5.98 -22.49
C MET A 269 -26.03 7.34 -22.89
N LEU A 270 -25.34 8.11 -23.73
CA LEU A 270 -25.76 9.47 -24.11
C LEU A 270 -27.05 9.48 -24.93
N HIS A 271 -27.28 8.47 -25.78
CA HIS A 271 -28.50 8.34 -26.59
C HIS A 271 -29.75 8.02 -25.77
N LYS A 272 -29.63 7.76 -24.46
CA LYS A 272 -30.78 7.72 -23.54
C LYS A 272 -31.38 9.11 -23.30
N TYR A 273 -30.64 10.18 -23.59
CA TYR A 273 -30.99 11.55 -23.30
C TYR A 273 -31.26 12.35 -24.57
N ASP A 274 -32.23 13.27 -24.52
CA ASP A 274 -32.51 14.19 -25.62
C ASP A 274 -31.48 15.34 -25.62
N ALA A 275 -30.48 15.23 -26.50
CA ALA A 275 -29.41 16.22 -26.64
C ALA A 275 -29.88 17.58 -27.19
N SER A 276 -31.12 17.69 -27.69
CA SER A 276 -31.72 18.95 -28.11
C SER A 276 -32.20 19.81 -26.93
N GLU A 277 -32.31 19.20 -25.75
CA GLU A 277 -32.62 19.89 -24.49
C GLU A 277 -31.36 20.16 -23.67
N ALA A 278 -31.49 21.00 -22.63
CA ALA A 278 -30.41 21.24 -21.69
C ALA A 278 -30.23 20.03 -20.75
N GLN A 279 -29.36 19.10 -21.15
CA GLN A 279 -28.97 17.91 -20.38
C GLN A 279 -27.63 18.10 -19.66
N TRP A 280 -27.56 17.59 -18.44
CA TRP A 280 -26.35 17.38 -17.65
C TRP A 280 -26.34 15.93 -17.15
N VAL A 281 -25.42 15.13 -17.69
CA VAL A 281 -25.33 13.69 -17.46
C VAL A 281 -23.99 13.38 -16.83
N GLY A 282 -23.95 12.64 -15.73
CA GLY A 282 -22.71 12.32 -15.03
C GLY A 282 -22.97 11.51 -13.79
N THR A 283 -21.99 11.37 -12.91
CA THR A 283 -22.16 10.67 -11.64
C THR A 283 -21.76 11.56 -10.46
N HIS A 284 -22.10 11.11 -9.26
CA HIS A 284 -21.52 11.60 -8.02
C HIS A 284 -20.23 10.84 -7.71
N SER A 285 -19.45 11.39 -6.78
CA SER A 285 -18.42 10.63 -6.09
C SER A 285 -19.08 9.51 -5.26
N GLU A 286 -18.48 8.33 -5.29
CA GLU A 286 -18.85 7.19 -4.43
C GLU A 286 -18.34 7.35 -2.99
N TYR A 287 -17.46 8.33 -2.74
CA TYR A 287 -16.97 8.70 -1.42
C TYR A 287 -17.99 9.56 -0.67
N THR A 288 -18.63 8.97 0.32
CA THR A 288 -19.75 9.60 1.05
C THR A 288 -19.44 10.97 1.68
N PRO A 289 -18.22 11.26 2.17
CA PRO A 289 -17.91 12.61 2.66
C PRO A 289 -17.95 13.70 1.58
N TRP A 290 -17.60 13.41 0.31
CA TRP A 290 -17.73 14.38 -0.78
C TRP A 290 -19.19 14.71 -1.07
N LEU A 291 -20.08 13.70 -1.00
CA LEU A 291 -21.53 13.90 -1.10
C LEU A 291 -22.08 14.78 0.03
N TRP A 292 -21.66 14.52 1.27
CA TRP A 292 -22.15 15.25 2.45
C TRP A 292 -21.66 16.70 2.52
N GLY A 293 -20.40 16.97 2.13
CA GLY A 293 -19.83 18.33 2.12
C GLY A 293 -20.02 19.10 0.81
N GLY A 294 -20.28 18.40 -0.30
CA GLY A 294 -20.32 18.96 -1.66
C GLY A 294 -21.73 19.21 -2.21
N GLY A 295 -22.75 18.49 -1.71
CA GLY A 295 -24.09 18.48 -2.29
C GLY A 295 -24.17 17.65 -3.57
N ILE A 296 -25.25 17.80 -4.35
CA ILE A 296 -25.44 17.10 -5.64
C ILE A 296 -24.53 17.75 -6.69
N ASN A 297 -23.28 17.31 -6.79
CA ASN A 297 -22.30 17.74 -7.80
C ASN A 297 -21.84 16.58 -8.68
N CYS A 298 -21.43 16.87 -9.91
CA CYS A 298 -20.55 15.94 -10.62
C CYS A 298 -19.13 16.13 -10.12
N VAL A 299 -18.40 15.04 -10.03
CA VAL A 299 -16.94 15.04 -10.03
C VAL A 299 -16.51 14.67 -11.46
N GLY A 300 -15.63 15.44 -12.07
CA GLY A 300 -15.32 15.43 -13.51
C GLY A 300 -14.47 14.26 -13.96
N GLY A 301 -13.82 13.61 -13.01
CA GLY A 301 -12.86 12.56 -13.22
C GLY A 301 -13.38 11.34 -13.98
N ALA A 302 -14.56 10.82 -13.65
CA ALA A 302 -15.16 9.69 -14.39
C ALA A 302 -15.72 10.09 -15.77
N GLY A 303 -15.68 11.37 -16.12
CA GLY A 303 -16.42 11.93 -17.22
C GLY A 303 -17.81 12.41 -16.82
N PHE A 304 -18.17 13.65 -17.15
CA PHE A 304 -19.58 14.08 -17.26
C PHE A 304 -19.81 14.81 -18.57
N PHE A 305 -21.06 14.89 -18.99
CA PHE A 305 -21.45 15.38 -20.30
C PHE A 305 -22.48 16.49 -20.19
N LEU A 306 -22.21 17.58 -20.90
CA LEU A 306 -23.15 18.68 -21.11
C LEU A 306 -23.64 18.62 -22.55
N SER A 307 -24.95 18.70 -22.73
CA SER A 307 -25.53 18.97 -24.04
C SER A 307 -25.12 20.36 -24.56
N THR A 308 -25.08 20.52 -25.88
CA THR A 308 -24.80 21.82 -26.51
C THR A 308 -25.75 22.94 -26.07
N PRO A 309 -27.08 22.73 -25.95
CA PRO A 309 -27.99 23.74 -25.40
C PRO A 309 -27.63 24.17 -23.97
N LEU A 310 -27.18 23.25 -23.11
CA LEU A 310 -26.73 23.59 -21.76
C LEU A 310 -25.45 24.41 -21.79
N LEU A 311 -24.43 23.98 -22.53
CA LEU A 311 -23.16 24.72 -22.65
C LEU A 311 -23.41 26.15 -23.15
N LYS A 312 -24.32 26.35 -24.10
CA LYS A 312 -24.67 27.70 -24.60
C LYS A 312 -25.27 28.62 -23.52
N GLN A 313 -25.95 28.08 -22.52
CA GLN A 313 -26.52 28.89 -21.42
C GLN A 313 -25.46 29.34 -20.42
N ILE A 314 -24.46 28.50 -20.17
CA ILE A 314 -23.42 28.76 -19.17
C ILE A 314 -22.10 29.26 -19.76
N GLY A 315 -21.92 29.18 -21.07
CA GLY A 315 -20.70 29.57 -21.76
C GLY A 315 -20.40 31.07 -21.63
N GLY A 316 -19.11 31.42 -21.58
CA GLY A 316 -18.67 32.81 -21.38
C GLY A 316 -18.78 33.31 -19.94
N LYS A 317 -19.08 32.43 -18.98
CA LYS A 317 -19.30 32.77 -17.56
C LYS A 317 -18.20 32.29 -16.62
N SER A 318 -17.05 31.86 -17.13
CA SER A 318 -15.99 31.24 -16.31
C SER A 318 -15.63 32.07 -15.06
N LYS A 319 -15.44 33.38 -15.22
CA LYS A 319 -15.10 34.32 -14.14
C LYS A 319 -16.17 34.42 -13.05
N ASP A 320 -17.44 34.48 -13.47
CA ASP A 320 -18.57 34.58 -12.55
C ASP A 320 -18.77 33.25 -11.80
N CYS A 321 -18.50 32.13 -12.48
CA CYS A 321 -18.59 30.80 -11.89
C CYS A 321 -17.45 30.49 -10.91
N LEU A 322 -16.22 30.95 -11.18
CA LEU A 322 -15.10 30.88 -10.22
C LEU A 322 -15.32 31.76 -8.98
N ALA A 323 -16.07 32.85 -9.10
CA ALA A 323 -16.39 33.73 -7.97
C ALA A 323 -17.44 33.13 -7.01
N LEU A 324 -18.06 32.00 -7.36
CA LEU A 324 -19.05 31.35 -6.49
C LEU A 324 -18.37 30.63 -5.33
N ALA A 325 -18.66 31.11 -4.12
CA ALA A 325 -18.33 30.45 -2.85
C ALA A 325 -16.83 30.12 -2.63
N ASN A 326 -15.90 30.84 -3.27
CA ASN A 326 -14.46 30.53 -3.26
C ASN A 326 -14.15 29.06 -3.58
N THR A 327 -14.96 28.45 -4.46
CA THR A 327 -14.80 27.04 -4.85
C THR A 327 -14.16 26.91 -6.22
N HIS A 328 -13.63 25.73 -6.48
CA HIS A 328 -12.67 25.43 -7.53
C HIS A 328 -13.13 24.11 -8.20
N GLY A 329 -13.03 24.00 -9.53
CA GLY A 329 -13.03 22.72 -10.24
C GLY A 329 -14.44 22.27 -10.62
N ASP A 330 -14.72 20.98 -10.51
CA ASP A 330 -16.03 20.42 -10.83
C ASP A 330 -17.15 20.99 -9.95
N LYS A 331 -16.83 21.36 -8.72
CA LYS A 331 -17.78 22.04 -7.82
C LYS A 331 -18.14 23.43 -8.35
N ALA A 332 -17.17 24.17 -8.90
CA ALA A 332 -17.44 25.47 -9.51
C ALA A 332 -18.31 25.33 -10.76
N LEU A 333 -18.06 24.32 -11.61
CA LEU A 333 -18.92 24.01 -12.77
C LEU A 333 -20.33 23.60 -12.37
N SER A 334 -20.47 22.73 -11.36
CA SER A 334 -21.77 22.28 -10.85
C SER A 334 -22.60 23.46 -10.31
N LEU A 335 -21.97 24.35 -9.52
CA LEU A 335 -22.63 25.56 -9.03
C LEU A 335 -22.95 26.56 -10.15
N CYS A 336 -22.13 26.63 -11.19
CA CYS A 336 -22.40 27.42 -12.39
C CYS A 336 -23.70 26.98 -13.07
N ILE A 337 -23.87 25.67 -13.28
CA ILE A 337 -25.08 25.09 -13.88
C ILE A 337 -26.31 25.44 -13.04
N TYR A 338 -26.24 25.26 -11.72
CA TYR A 338 -27.37 25.58 -10.83
C TYR A 338 -27.67 27.08 -10.72
N LYS A 339 -26.68 27.95 -10.90
CA LYS A 339 -26.88 29.40 -10.86
C LYS A 339 -27.59 29.92 -12.10
N TYR A 340 -27.22 29.45 -13.29
CA TYR A 340 -27.70 30.01 -14.55
C TYR A 340 -28.79 29.20 -15.23
N THR A 341 -29.08 28.00 -14.75
CA THR A 341 -30.03 27.09 -15.39
C THR A 341 -30.90 26.36 -14.34
N THR A 342 -32.00 25.78 -14.79
CA THR A 342 -32.83 24.89 -13.98
C THR A 342 -32.48 23.42 -14.16
N THR A 343 -31.47 23.12 -14.97
CA THR A 343 -31.04 21.76 -15.33
C THR A 343 -30.58 21.01 -14.08
N LYS A 344 -30.95 19.72 -14.01
CA LYS A 344 -30.58 18.83 -12.92
C LYS A 344 -29.66 17.74 -13.44
N LEU A 345 -28.76 17.30 -12.57
CA LEU A 345 -27.89 16.18 -12.86
C LEU A 345 -28.73 14.92 -13.07
N SER A 346 -28.54 14.28 -14.22
CA SER A 346 -28.96 12.90 -14.47
C SER A 346 -27.82 11.96 -14.07
N VAL A 347 -28.04 11.18 -13.01
CA VAL A 347 -27.02 10.29 -12.44
C VAL A 347 -26.88 9.01 -13.26
N GLU A 348 -25.67 8.74 -13.75
CA GLU A 348 -25.28 7.54 -14.48
C GLU A 348 -24.36 6.66 -13.65
N HIS A 349 -24.92 5.57 -13.13
CA HIS A 349 -24.21 4.63 -12.25
C HIS A 349 -23.13 3.79 -12.94
N GLY A 350 -22.99 3.90 -14.28
CA GLY A 350 -21.93 3.25 -15.02
C GLY A 350 -20.62 4.06 -15.08
N LEU A 351 -20.66 5.34 -14.71
CA LEU A 351 -19.48 6.19 -14.63
C LEU A 351 -18.94 6.11 -13.21
N TYR A 352 -17.69 5.70 -13.03
CA TYR A 352 -17.09 5.52 -11.71
C TYR A 352 -15.95 6.49 -11.48
N GLN A 353 -16.03 7.32 -10.43
CA GLN A 353 -14.89 8.17 -10.05
C GLN A 353 -13.76 7.31 -9.50
N LEU A 354 -14.11 6.15 -8.93
CA LEU A 354 -13.16 5.19 -8.40
C LEU A 354 -12.14 5.89 -7.49
N GLU A 355 -12.67 6.68 -6.57
CA GLU A 355 -11.98 7.44 -5.52
C GLU A 355 -11.34 6.53 -4.45
N MET A 356 -10.65 5.49 -4.91
CA MET A 356 -9.95 4.49 -4.10
C MET A 356 -8.45 4.66 -4.29
N PHE A 357 -7.71 4.72 -3.18
CA PHE A 357 -6.24 4.70 -3.23
C PHE A 357 -5.72 3.25 -3.20
N GLY A 358 -4.47 3.06 -3.62
CA GLY A 358 -3.80 1.77 -3.48
C GLY A 358 -4.26 0.69 -4.46
N ASP A 359 -4.79 -0.43 -3.95
CA ASP A 359 -5.10 -1.64 -4.74
C ASP A 359 -6.60 -1.78 -5.06
N PRO A 360 -7.07 -1.36 -6.25
CA PRO A 360 -8.47 -1.46 -6.66
C PRO A 360 -8.90 -2.86 -7.11
N SER A 361 -8.20 -3.92 -6.68
CA SER A 361 -8.47 -5.29 -7.11
C SER A 361 -9.90 -5.73 -6.79
N GLY A 362 -10.44 -5.38 -5.63
CA GLY A 362 -11.84 -5.68 -5.30
C GLY A 362 -12.82 -5.09 -6.33
N PHE A 363 -12.56 -3.86 -6.80
CA PHE A 363 -13.37 -3.25 -7.84
C PHE A 363 -13.22 -4.00 -9.16
N TYR A 364 -12.01 -4.21 -9.68
CA TYR A 364 -11.84 -4.84 -11.00
C TYR A 364 -12.19 -6.33 -11.03
N GLU A 365 -12.07 -7.05 -9.91
CA GLU A 365 -12.42 -8.47 -9.79
C GLU A 365 -13.91 -8.73 -9.53
N ALA A 366 -14.66 -7.70 -9.13
CA ALA A 366 -16.07 -7.82 -8.87
C ALA A 366 -16.81 -8.33 -10.10
N VAL A 367 -17.59 -9.40 -9.90
CA VAL A 367 -18.47 -9.96 -10.92
C VAL A 367 -19.65 -9.01 -11.13
N ARG A 368 -19.47 -7.99 -11.98
CA ARG A 368 -20.49 -6.98 -12.32
C ARG A 368 -20.52 -6.61 -13.81
N PRO A 369 -21.61 -5.99 -14.30
CA PRO A 369 -21.61 -5.38 -15.62
C PRO A 369 -20.39 -4.46 -15.82
N GLN A 370 -19.83 -4.45 -17.03
CA GLN A 370 -18.67 -3.63 -17.36
C GLN A 370 -18.97 -2.15 -17.07
N PRO A 371 -18.11 -1.45 -16.33
CA PRO A 371 -18.21 0.00 -16.17
C PRO A 371 -18.20 0.73 -17.51
N ILE A 372 -18.90 1.86 -17.62
CA ILE A 372 -18.76 2.75 -18.77
C ILE A 372 -17.39 3.44 -18.69
N SER A 373 -17.06 3.95 -17.50
CA SER A 373 -15.76 4.57 -17.23
C SER A 373 -15.22 4.26 -15.84
N THR A 374 -13.91 4.45 -15.71
CA THR A 374 -13.17 4.51 -14.44
C THR A 374 -12.24 5.69 -14.44
N HIS A 375 -11.87 6.19 -13.26
CA HIS A 375 -10.98 7.32 -13.10
C HIS A 375 -9.83 7.01 -12.13
N HIS A 376 -8.88 7.94 -11.98
CA HIS A 376 -7.71 7.89 -11.11
C HIS A 376 -6.64 6.82 -11.40
N TRP A 377 -6.65 6.20 -12.59
CA TRP A 377 -5.77 5.04 -12.89
C TRP A 377 -4.28 5.36 -13.07
N LYS A 378 -3.92 6.65 -13.12
CA LYS A 378 -2.53 7.15 -13.08
C LYS A 378 -2.21 7.96 -11.82
N SER A 379 -3.16 8.14 -10.92
CA SER A 379 -3.04 9.02 -9.77
C SER A 379 -3.28 8.28 -8.45
N TRP A 380 -4.53 7.95 -8.12
CA TRP A 380 -4.87 7.37 -6.81
C TRP A 380 -4.65 5.86 -6.78
N HIS A 381 -4.90 5.20 -7.91
CA HIS A 381 -4.42 3.85 -8.17
C HIS A 381 -3.57 3.81 -9.44
N GLN A 382 -2.80 2.74 -9.61
CA GLN A 382 -1.81 2.62 -10.69
C GLN A 382 -2.06 1.32 -11.47
N LYS A 383 -3.17 1.27 -12.22
CA LYS A 383 -3.53 0.13 -13.08
C LYS A 383 -3.51 0.55 -14.55
N ASP A 384 -2.66 -0.07 -15.34
CA ASP A 384 -2.50 0.24 -16.77
C ASP A 384 -3.74 -0.19 -17.57
N MET A 385 -4.64 0.75 -17.81
CA MET A 385 -5.91 0.50 -18.48
C MET A 385 -5.74 0.14 -19.96
N ALA A 386 -4.68 0.63 -20.62
CA ALA A 386 -4.36 0.24 -22.00
C ALA A 386 -3.99 -1.25 -22.08
N LYS A 387 -3.29 -1.77 -21.07
CA LYS A 387 -2.96 -3.19 -20.99
C LYS A 387 -4.15 -4.05 -20.60
N ILE A 388 -4.97 -3.62 -19.64
CA ILE A 388 -6.21 -4.33 -19.26
C ILE A 388 -7.12 -4.50 -20.48
N SER A 389 -7.27 -3.43 -21.27
CA SER A 389 -8.15 -3.40 -22.44
C SER A 389 -7.59 -4.11 -23.67
N ALA A 390 -6.30 -4.45 -23.72
CA ALA A 390 -5.68 -5.10 -24.87
C ALA A 390 -6.35 -6.43 -25.26
N VAL A 391 -7.01 -7.08 -24.31
CA VAL A 391 -7.80 -8.30 -24.52
C VAL A 391 -8.98 -8.12 -25.49
N SER A 392 -9.53 -6.91 -25.60
CA SER A 392 -10.62 -6.57 -26.52
C SER A 392 -10.28 -6.85 -27.99
N ARG A 393 -8.99 -6.87 -28.36
CA ARG A 393 -8.55 -7.21 -29.71
C ARG A 393 -8.93 -8.63 -30.14
N VAL A 394 -9.21 -9.51 -29.18
CA VAL A 394 -9.60 -10.90 -29.44
C VAL A 394 -11.10 -11.13 -29.28
N CYS A 395 -11.75 -10.44 -28.36
CA CYS A 395 -13.14 -10.71 -27.97
C CYS A 395 -14.09 -9.50 -27.97
N GLY A 396 -13.64 -8.35 -28.51
CA GLY A 396 -14.39 -7.10 -28.50
C GLY A 396 -14.41 -6.41 -27.13
N ASP A 397 -14.83 -5.15 -27.08
CA ASP A 397 -14.74 -4.36 -25.84
C ASP A 397 -15.55 -4.95 -24.69
N ALA A 398 -16.72 -5.53 -24.97
CA ALA A 398 -17.62 -6.08 -23.96
C ALA A 398 -17.02 -7.25 -23.17
N CYS A 399 -15.92 -7.85 -23.63
CA CYS A 399 -15.24 -8.90 -22.88
C CYS A 399 -14.28 -8.38 -21.81
N ILE A 400 -13.88 -7.10 -21.83
CA ILE A 400 -12.94 -6.57 -20.83
C ILE A 400 -13.61 -6.68 -19.45
N LEU A 401 -12.91 -7.26 -18.47
CA LEU A 401 -13.43 -7.62 -17.13
C LEU A 401 -14.52 -8.69 -17.08
N GLN A 402 -14.87 -9.36 -18.19
CA GLN A 402 -15.76 -10.53 -18.14
C GLN A 402 -15.11 -11.62 -17.28
N SER A 403 -15.89 -12.25 -16.39
CA SER A 403 -15.36 -13.24 -15.45
C SER A 403 -15.66 -14.68 -15.89
N TYR A 404 -14.71 -15.57 -15.64
CA TYR A 404 -14.82 -17.00 -15.89
C TYR A 404 -14.45 -17.77 -14.63
N ARG A 405 -15.36 -18.62 -14.14
CA ARG A 405 -15.14 -19.45 -12.94
C ARG A 405 -14.87 -20.88 -13.35
N PHE A 406 -13.72 -21.42 -12.93
CA PHE A 406 -13.35 -22.82 -13.12
C PHE A 406 -14.10 -23.72 -12.13
N ALA A 407 -14.25 -25.00 -12.47
CA ALA A 407 -14.98 -25.99 -11.68
C ALA A 407 -14.41 -26.17 -10.27
N ASP A 408 -13.11 -25.94 -10.07
CA ASP A 408 -12.42 -26.04 -8.79
C ASP A 408 -12.32 -24.69 -8.04
N GLY A 409 -13.02 -23.65 -8.50
CA GLY A 409 -13.21 -22.39 -7.79
C GLY A 409 -12.23 -21.26 -8.13
N TRP A 410 -11.31 -21.45 -9.07
CA TRP A 410 -10.55 -20.32 -9.61
C TRP A 410 -11.45 -19.36 -10.37
N LEU A 411 -11.18 -18.06 -10.26
CA LEU A 411 -11.83 -17.00 -10.98
C LEU A 411 -10.81 -16.31 -11.89
N MET A 412 -11.13 -16.18 -13.17
CA MET A 412 -10.38 -15.40 -14.14
C MET A 412 -11.21 -14.18 -14.53
N THR A 413 -10.68 -12.99 -14.28
CA THR A 413 -11.25 -11.72 -14.74
C THR A 413 -10.47 -11.25 -15.95
N ASN A 414 -11.15 -11.21 -17.09
CA ASN A 414 -10.54 -11.02 -18.40
C ASN A 414 -9.76 -9.69 -18.48
N GLY A 415 -8.47 -9.78 -18.81
CA GLY A 415 -7.57 -8.63 -18.86
C GLY A 415 -7.08 -8.09 -17.51
N TYR A 416 -7.51 -8.66 -16.38
CA TYR A 416 -7.13 -8.16 -15.04
C TYR A 416 -6.39 -9.21 -14.17
N SER A 417 -7.04 -10.29 -13.77
CA SER A 417 -6.47 -11.23 -12.79
C SER A 417 -6.97 -12.66 -12.91
N ILE A 418 -6.21 -13.59 -12.29
CA ILE A 418 -6.64 -14.97 -12.01
C ILE A 418 -6.40 -15.21 -10.52
N VAL A 419 -7.45 -15.56 -9.80
CA VAL A 419 -7.45 -15.62 -8.33
C VAL A 419 -8.26 -16.82 -7.84
N LYS A 420 -7.82 -17.44 -6.75
CA LYS A 420 -8.62 -18.39 -5.99
C LYS A 420 -8.85 -17.81 -4.60
N TYR A 421 -10.10 -17.47 -4.31
CA TYR A 421 -10.46 -17.01 -2.98
C TYR A 421 -10.45 -18.18 -2.00
N SER A 422 -9.98 -17.91 -0.79
CA SER A 422 -9.90 -18.89 0.30
C SER A 422 -11.24 -19.11 1.01
N TYR A 423 -12.24 -18.29 0.72
CA TYR A 423 -13.59 -18.34 1.27
C TYR A 423 -14.54 -19.01 0.27
N SER A 424 -15.46 -19.82 0.76
CA SER A 424 -16.59 -20.33 -0.01
C SER A 424 -17.65 -19.25 -0.23
N ASP A 425 -18.47 -19.38 -1.28
CA ASP A 425 -19.57 -18.45 -1.57
C ASP A 425 -20.54 -18.31 -0.37
N LYS A 426 -20.68 -19.37 0.45
CA LYS A 426 -21.49 -19.34 1.69
C LYS A 426 -20.85 -18.53 2.80
N GLU A 427 -19.53 -18.58 2.94
CA GLU A 427 -18.80 -17.79 3.93
C GLU A 427 -18.84 -16.31 3.56
N LEU A 428 -18.61 -15.97 2.28
CA LEU A 428 -18.78 -14.62 1.75
C LEU A 428 -20.20 -14.07 2.00
N ALA A 429 -21.24 -14.85 1.68
CA ALA A 429 -22.63 -14.42 1.90
C ALA A 429 -23.04 -14.31 3.38
N SER A 430 -22.21 -14.80 4.30
CA SER A 430 -22.44 -14.70 5.75
C SER A 430 -21.64 -13.58 6.42
N GLN A 431 -20.75 -12.91 5.67
CA GLN A 431 -20.05 -11.73 6.14
C GLN A 431 -21.03 -10.55 6.20
N ASN A 432 -20.83 -9.67 7.17
CA ASN A 432 -21.67 -8.50 7.33
C ASN A 432 -21.36 -7.52 6.20
N ASP A 433 -22.36 -6.85 5.61
CA ASP A 433 -22.15 -5.88 4.52
C ASP A 433 -21.19 -4.75 4.94
N PHE A 434 -21.11 -4.45 6.24
CA PHE A 434 -20.14 -3.51 6.81
C PHE A 434 -18.68 -3.97 6.73
N ASP A 435 -18.41 -5.28 6.69
CA ASP A 435 -17.05 -5.84 6.58
C ASP A 435 -16.53 -5.81 5.12
N MET A 436 -17.40 -5.49 4.15
CA MET A 436 -17.11 -5.47 2.71
C MET A 436 -16.74 -4.08 2.17
N GLU A 437 -17.02 -3.00 2.91
CA GLU A 437 -16.83 -1.60 2.47
C GLU A 437 -15.47 -0.97 2.87
N HIS A 438 -14.42 -1.76 3.09
CA HIS A 438 -13.06 -1.22 3.33
C HIS A 438 -12.28 -0.87 2.05
N SER A 439 -12.96 -0.67 0.92
CA SER A 439 -12.33 -0.34 -0.37
C SER A 439 -12.02 1.14 -0.56
N TRP A 440 -12.49 2.02 0.33
CA TRP A 440 -12.27 3.45 0.25
C TRP A 440 -11.20 3.86 1.27
N ASP A 441 -9.96 4.03 0.80
CA ASP A 441 -9.00 4.84 1.55
C ASP A 441 -9.51 6.30 1.54
N ASN A 442 -9.84 6.87 2.69
CA ASN A 442 -10.11 8.30 2.83
C ASN A 442 -8.87 9.08 2.31
N PRO A 443 -9.00 10.09 1.42
CA PRO A 443 -7.91 11.00 1.10
C PRO A 443 -7.56 11.83 2.34
N GLY A 444 -6.68 11.29 3.18
CA GLY A 444 -6.30 11.86 4.47
C GLY A 444 -5.97 10.82 5.55
N GLU A 445 -6.28 9.54 5.33
CA GLU A 445 -5.88 8.43 6.21
C GLU A 445 -4.99 7.48 5.40
N GLU A 446 -3.69 7.47 5.70
CA GLU A 446 -2.80 6.40 5.26
C GLU A 446 -3.22 5.08 5.95
N ASP A 447 -3.48 4.07 5.13
CA ASP A 447 -3.54 2.63 5.42
C ASP A 447 -4.57 2.11 6.47
N GLY A 448 -5.73 1.68 5.94
CA GLY A 448 -6.51 0.53 6.41
C GLY A 448 -7.50 0.76 7.58
N GLU A 449 -8.57 -0.03 7.63
CA GLU A 449 -9.02 -0.51 8.95
C GLU A 449 -7.99 -1.52 9.48
N GLU A 450 -6.76 -1.07 9.69
CA GLU A 450 -5.85 -1.80 10.53
C GLU A 450 -6.17 -1.41 11.96
N SER A 451 -5.84 -2.30 12.90
CA SER A 451 -5.52 -1.80 14.22
C SER A 451 -4.67 -0.54 14.00
N TRP A 452 -5.08 0.57 14.60
CA TRP A 452 -4.37 1.85 14.42
C TRP A 452 -2.87 1.74 14.78
N SER A 453 -2.45 0.61 15.35
CA SER A 453 -1.09 0.25 15.69
C SER A 453 -0.80 -1.21 15.39
N ALA A 454 0.38 -1.51 14.83
CA ALA A 454 0.89 -2.88 14.80
C ALA A 454 1.04 -3.41 16.24
N VAL A 455 0.35 -4.49 16.60
CA VAL A 455 0.34 -5.01 17.97
C VAL A 455 1.53 -5.95 18.19
N ASP A 456 2.34 -5.60 19.18
CA ASP A 456 3.51 -6.35 19.62
C ASP A 456 3.27 -6.93 21.02
N CYS A 457 3.90 -8.07 21.34
CA CYS A 457 3.85 -8.65 22.68
C CYS A 457 5.11 -8.35 23.50
N ASP A 458 4.95 -7.82 24.72
CA ASP A 458 6.07 -7.51 25.64
C ASP A 458 6.32 -8.68 26.60
N THR A 459 6.89 -9.79 26.09
CA THR A 459 7.03 -11.04 26.86
C THR A 459 8.14 -11.96 26.34
N LEU A 460 8.59 -12.88 27.19
CA LEU A 460 9.37 -14.07 26.80
C LEU A 460 8.66 -15.38 27.16
N ASP A 461 7.38 -15.30 27.54
CA ASP A 461 6.50 -16.44 27.77
C ASP A 461 5.89 -16.92 26.45
N LEU A 462 6.25 -18.13 26.01
CA LEU A 462 5.74 -18.76 24.78
C LEU A 462 4.21 -18.93 24.79
N GLU A 463 3.60 -19.10 25.97
CA GLU A 463 2.16 -19.36 26.02
C GLU A 463 1.34 -18.18 25.47
N VAL A 464 1.81 -16.96 25.66
CA VAL A 464 1.12 -15.73 25.26
C VAL A 464 0.97 -15.64 23.73
N PRO A 465 2.04 -15.63 22.92
CA PRO A 465 1.94 -15.60 21.46
C PRO A 465 1.33 -16.89 20.88
N SER A 466 1.45 -18.03 21.56
CA SER A 466 0.77 -19.26 21.11
C SER A 466 -0.75 -19.20 21.22
N LYS A 467 -1.28 -18.47 22.22
CA LYS A 467 -2.73 -18.36 22.48
C LYS A 467 -3.36 -17.12 21.85
N LEU A 468 -2.65 -15.99 21.87
CA LEU A 468 -3.18 -14.68 21.50
C LEU A 468 -2.57 -14.13 20.19
N GLY A 469 -1.52 -14.75 19.67
CA GLY A 469 -0.88 -14.32 18.43
C GLY A 469 -1.61 -14.76 17.15
N PRO A 470 -1.01 -14.54 15.96
CA PRO A 470 0.34 -14.00 15.76
C PRO A 470 0.43 -12.50 16.07
N PHE A 471 1.61 -12.06 16.53
CA PHE A 471 1.94 -10.65 16.74
C PHE A 471 2.87 -10.15 15.63
N VAL A 472 2.98 -8.83 15.48
CA VAL A 472 3.95 -8.26 14.53
C VAL A 472 5.35 -8.46 15.10
N ASP A 473 5.68 -7.76 16.18
CA ASP A 473 6.95 -7.92 16.87
C ASP A 473 6.79 -8.50 18.29
N CYS A 474 7.92 -8.90 18.89
CA CYS A 474 7.98 -9.25 20.31
C CYS A 474 9.09 -8.46 20.99
N THR A 475 8.78 -7.74 22.06
CA THR A 475 9.76 -7.01 22.85
C THR A 475 10.18 -7.75 24.11
N SER A 476 11.48 -7.65 24.43
CA SER A 476 12.05 -8.21 25.65
C SER A 476 13.00 -7.23 26.32
N ASN A 477 13.25 -7.45 27.61
CA ASN A 477 14.23 -6.73 28.42
C ASN A 477 14.66 -7.62 29.61
N GLN A 478 15.62 -7.16 30.42
CA GLN A 478 16.15 -7.95 31.54
C GLN A 478 15.09 -8.28 32.60
N ALA A 479 14.10 -7.41 32.82
CA ALA A 479 13.03 -7.70 33.77
C ALA A 479 12.14 -8.83 33.28
N ILE A 480 11.72 -8.79 32.01
CA ILE A 480 10.91 -9.83 31.36
C ILE A 480 11.66 -11.17 31.39
N ALA A 481 12.93 -11.17 30.98
CA ALA A 481 13.75 -12.37 31.01
C ALA A 481 13.90 -12.94 32.42
N TYR A 482 14.19 -12.09 33.42
CA TYR A 482 14.31 -12.51 34.81
C TYR A 482 13.02 -13.14 35.31
N HIS A 483 11.88 -12.47 35.12
CA HIS A 483 10.58 -12.97 35.58
C HIS A 483 10.18 -14.28 34.89
N GLU A 484 10.49 -14.44 33.60
CA GLU A 484 10.22 -15.69 32.88
C GLU A 484 11.11 -16.84 33.36
N LEU A 485 12.42 -16.61 33.49
CA LEU A 485 13.38 -17.66 33.83
C LEU A 485 13.26 -18.18 35.28
N ILE A 486 12.73 -17.37 36.20
CA ILE A 486 12.49 -17.80 37.59
C ILE A 486 11.12 -18.48 37.79
N ARG A 487 10.31 -18.63 36.74
CA ARG A 487 8.99 -19.28 36.86
C ARG A 487 9.13 -20.71 37.37
N VAL A 488 8.22 -21.07 38.27
CA VAL A 488 8.03 -22.42 38.76
C VAL A 488 6.66 -22.94 38.34
N ASP A 489 6.56 -24.26 38.13
CA ASP A 489 5.30 -24.93 37.88
C ASP A 489 4.47 -25.11 39.18
N GLY A 490 3.31 -25.77 39.07
CA GLY A 490 2.42 -26.03 40.21
C GLY A 490 3.04 -26.93 41.31
N GLU A 491 4.17 -27.58 41.03
CA GLU A 491 4.92 -28.41 41.99
C GLU A 491 6.15 -27.67 42.55
N GLY A 492 6.37 -26.41 42.15
CA GLY A 492 7.49 -25.59 42.60
C GLY A 492 8.80 -25.86 41.84
N LYS A 493 8.76 -26.60 40.73
CA LYS A 493 9.94 -26.89 39.90
C LYS A 493 10.15 -25.80 38.87
N GLN A 494 11.40 -25.40 38.64
CA GLN A 494 11.74 -24.40 37.62
C GLN A 494 11.33 -24.86 36.22
N VAL A 495 10.52 -24.04 35.55
CA VAL A 495 9.96 -24.31 34.22
C VAL A 495 11.08 -24.39 33.16
N HIS A 496 12.08 -23.51 33.28
CA HIS A 496 13.16 -23.37 32.27
C HIS A 496 14.49 -23.97 32.70
N ALA A 497 14.50 -24.91 33.65
CA ALA A 497 15.72 -25.51 34.19
C ALA A 497 16.67 -26.03 33.09
N GLN A 498 16.14 -26.76 32.10
CA GLN A 498 16.95 -27.29 30.99
C GLN A 498 17.50 -26.17 30.09
N LEU A 499 16.69 -25.16 29.79
CA LEU A 499 17.11 -24.03 28.95
C LEU A 499 18.26 -23.26 29.60
N ILE A 500 18.20 -23.05 30.92
CA ILE A 500 19.25 -22.41 31.71
C ILE A 500 20.54 -23.25 31.65
N GLN A 501 20.45 -24.56 31.91
CA GLN A 501 21.62 -25.46 31.88
C GLN A 501 22.29 -25.49 30.50
N ASP A 502 21.51 -25.56 29.43
CA ASP A 502 22.04 -25.51 28.07
C ASP A 502 22.72 -24.17 27.76
N ALA A 503 22.19 -23.05 28.26
CA ALA A 503 22.76 -21.73 28.05
C ALA A 503 24.10 -21.58 28.77
N ILE A 504 24.22 -22.12 29.99
CA ILE A 504 25.48 -22.19 30.74
C ILE A 504 26.50 -23.06 29.99
N ALA A 505 26.07 -24.23 29.50
CA ALA A 505 26.95 -25.12 28.73
C ALA A 505 27.45 -24.45 27.44
N PHE A 506 26.58 -23.74 26.72
CA PHE A 506 26.95 -22.94 25.56
C PHE A 506 27.98 -21.86 25.93
N ALA A 507 27.72 -21.09 26.99
CA ALA A 507 28.62 -20.04 27.43
C ALA A 507 30.01 -20.57 27.83
N ALA A 508 30.05 -21.71 28.54
CA ALA A 508 31.29 -22.38 28.92
C ALA A 508 32.08 -22.85 27.68
N ALA A 509 31.42 -23.42 26.67
CA ALA A 509 32.05 -23.83 25.42
C ALA A 509 32.64 -22.65 24.63
N LYS A 510 32.10 -21.44 24.82
CA LYS A 510 32.55 -20.22 24.14
C LYS A 510 33.62 -19.43 24.89
N LYS A 511 34.14 -19.94 26.02
CA LYS A 511 35.18 -19.24 26.79
C LYS A 511 36.46 -18.96 25.99
N GLN A 512 36.80 -19.81 25.01
CA GLN A 512 37.95 -19.55 24.12
C GLN A 512 37.67 -18.46 23.08
N VAL A 513 36.42 -18.27 22.69
CA VAL A 513 35.99 -17.25 21.73
C VAL A 513 35.85 -15.88 22.42
N TYR A 514 35.35 -15.87 23.64
CA TYR A 514 35.17 -14.67 24.46
C TYR A 514 35.93 -14.78 25.80
N PRO A 515 37.28 -14.73 25.78
CA PRO A 515 38.10 -14.98 26.96
C PRO A 515 37.88 -13.96 28.08
N GLU A 516 37.67 -12.70 27.73
CA GLU A 516 37.48 -11.59 28.68
C GLU A 516 36.04 -11.41 29.16
N LEU A 517 35.08 -12.13 28.56
CA LEU A 517 33.67 -12.05 28.95
C LEU A 517 33.38 -12.99 30.13
N ASP A 518 32.58 -12.52 31.08
CA ASP A 518 32.04 -13.40 32.13
C ASP A 518 31.11 -14.43 31.51
N ALA A 519 31.31 -15.71 31.84
CA ALA A 519 30.48 -16.79 31.32
C ALA A 519 29.01 -16.61 31.77
N ALA A 520 28.77 -16.04 32.95
CA ALA A 520 27.42 -15.74 33.41
C ALA A 520 26.74 -14.70 32.51
N GLU A 521 27.46 -13.68 32.07
CA GLU A 521 26.95 -12.64 31.16
C GLU A 521 26.55 -13.24 29.81
N LEU A 522 27.43 -14.05 29.21
CA LEU A 522 27.13 -14.74 27.96
C LEU A 522 25.94 -15.70 28.12
N ALA A 523 25.84 -16.40 29.26
CA ALA A 523 24.70 -17.26 29.54
C ALA A 523 23.38 -16.46 29.56
N VAL A 524 23.36 -15.23 30.07
CA VAL A 524 22.16 -14.37 30.02
C VAL A 524 21.74 -14.08 28.59
N GLU A 525 22.67 -13.68 27.72
CA GLU A 525 22.39 -13.44 26.30
C GLU A 525 21.79 -14.68 25.63
N VAL A 526 22.40 -15.85 25.88
CA VAL A 526 21.97 -17.13 25.32
C VAL A 526 20.59 -17.53 25.86
N MET A 527 20.32 -17.33 27.16
CA MET A 527 18.99 -17.60 27.74
C MET A 527 17.91 -16.74 27.08
N MET A 528 18.16 -15.43 26.90
CA MET A 528 17.22 -14.53 26.23
C MET A 528 16.98 -14.91 24.78
N VAL A 529 18.04 -15.22 24.01
CA VAL A 529 17.91 -15.66 22.61
C VAL A 529 17.16 -16.99 22.51
N LYS A 530 17.44 -17.96 23.39
CA LYS A 530 16.70 -19.25 23.39
C LYS A 530 15.22 -19.07 23.69
N LEU A 531 14.85 -18.16 24.60
CA LEU A 531 13.44 -17.83 24.83
C LEU A 531 12.82 -17.15 23.61
N ALA A 532 13.52 -16.17 23.02
CA ALA A 532 13.04 -15.45 21.84
C ALA A 532 12.84 -16.35 20.61
N LEU A 533 13.77 -17.28 20.35
CA LEU A 533 13.65 -18.27 19.25
C LEU A 533 12.42 -19.16 19.39
N ARG A 534 11.93 -19.39 20.62
CA ARG A 534 10.65 -20.11 20.82
C ARG A 534 9.45 -19.27 20.38
N ILE A 535 9.53 -17.96 20.48
CA ILE A 535 8.45 -17.02 20.13
C ILE A 535 8.45 -16.68 18.64
N VAL A 536 9.63 -16.63 17.99
CA VAL A 536 9.81 -16.31 16.56
C VAL A 536 8.77 -16.93 15.61
N PRO A 537 8.37 -18.21 15.73
CA PRO A 537 7.35 -18.81 14.86
C PRO A 537 5.98 -18.13 14.90
N HIS A 538 5.72 -17.32 15.93
CA HIS A 538 4.48 -16.59 16.15
C HIS A 538 4.57 -15.10 15.79
N LEU A 539 5.68 -14.67 15.17
CA LEU A 539 5.94 -13.28 14.79
C LEU A 539 6.01 -13.11 13.28
N THR A 540 5.44 -12.02 12.76
CA THR A 540 5.60 -11.63 11.35
C THR A 540 6.73 -10.62 11.13
N GLY A 541 7.14 -9.90 12.16
CA GLY A 541 8.19 -8.86 12.15
C GLY A 541 9.42 -9.23 12.98
N TYR A 542 9.87 -8.34 13.85
CA TYR A 542 11.14 -8.41 14.59
C TYR A 542 11.03 -9.11 15.95
N SER A 543 12.11 -9.80 16.32
CA SER A 543 12.38 -10.15 17.71
C SER A 543 13.30 -9.10 18.34
N HIS A 544 12.80 -8.34 19.32
CA HIS A 544 13.58 -7.29 19.97
C HIS A 544 14.27 -7.81 21.23
N ILE A 545 15.61 -7.74 21.25
CA ILE A 545 16.44 -8.15 22.39
C ILE A 545 17.20 -6.96 22.95
N GLN A 546 17.05 -6.71 24.26
CA GLN A 546 17.76 -5.63 24.94
C GLN A 546 19.22 -5.99 25.22
N THR A 547 20.13 -5.05 24.93
CA THR A 547 21.55 -5.16 25.31
C THR A 547 21.72 -5.20 26.83
N ASN A 548 22.89 -5.66 27.29
CA ASN A 548 23.27 -5.62 28.69
C ASN A 548 23.22 -4.15 29.22
N PRO A 549 22.35 -3.83 30.19
CA PRO A 549 22.11 -2.46 30.63
C PRO A 549 23.32 -1.87 31.36
N LYS A 550 24.25 -2.69 31.83
CA LYS A 550 25.53 -2.24 32.40
C LYS A 550 26.41 -1.52 31.36
N TYR A 551 26.10 -1.67 30.07
CA TYR A 551 26.83 -1.03 28.96
C TYR A 551 26.17 0.22 28.42
N SER A 552 25.07 0.69 29.02
CA SER A 552 24.30 1.86 28.55
C SER A 552 25.13 3.12 28.32
N TYR A 553 26.25 3.29 29.04
CA TYR A 553 27.16 4.43 28.89
C TYR A 553 28.49 4.07 28.21
N SER A 554 28.50 3.02 27.39
CA SER A 554 29.66 2.58 26.62
C SER A 554 29.25 2.19 25.21
N LYS A 555 29.55 3.07 24.25
CA LYS A 555 29.28 2.83 22.82
C LYS A 555 29.87 1.50 22.37
N GLN A 556 31.16 1.29 22.63
CA GLN A 556 31.89 0.13 22.14
C GLN A 556 31.35 -1.19 22.72
N LYS A 557 31.13 -1.24 24.04
CA LYS A 557 30.58 -2.45 24.68
C LYS A 557 29.15 -2.76 24.24
N THR A 558 28.35 -1.73 23.97
CA THR A 558 26.99 -1.88 23.43
C THR A 558 27.01 -2.49 22.03
N ILE A 559 27.88 -1.99 21.14
CA ILE A 559 28.06 -2.55 19.78
C ILE A 559 28.50 -4.02 19.85
N GLU A 560 29.52 -4.31 20.67
CA GLU A 560 30.04 -5.68 20.82
C GLU A 560 28.99 -6.64 21.36
N ASN A 561 28.19 -6.20 22.34
CA ASN A 561 27.10 -7.01 22.87
C ASN A 561 25.97 -7.21 21.85
N ALA A 562 25.59 -6.17 21.10
CA ALA A 562 24.60 -6.26 20.02
C ALA A 562 25.00 -7.28 18.94
N GLN A 563 26.23 -7.16 18.43
CA GLN A 563 26.78 -8.09 17.43
C GLN A 563 26.85 -9.52 17.96
N ARG A 564 27.20 -9.69 19.25
CA ARG A 564 27.24 -11.00 19.90
C ARG A 564 25.84 -11.62 20.03
N ILE A 565 24.81 -10.85 20.39
CA ILE A 565 23.42 -11.32 20.42
C ILE A 565 22.99 -11.83 19.04
N VAL A 566 23.26 -11.08 17.97
CA VAL A 566 22.97 -11.51 16.59
C VAL A 566 23.73 -12.79 16.22
N ALA A 567 25.01 -12.90 16.61
CA ALA A 567 25.80 -14.11 16.38
C ALA A 567 25.24 -15.33 17.14
N VAL A 568 24.76 -15.14 18.36
CA VAL A 568 24.12 -16.19 19.16
C VAL A 568 22.80 -16.66 18.51
N PHE A 569 21.98 -15.75 17.96
CA PHE A 569 20.82 -16.15 17.14
C PHE A 569 21.24 -17.05 15.98
N LYS A 570 22.24 -16.61 15.21
CA LYS A 570 22.71 -17.35 14.03
C LYS A 570 23.24 -18.73 14.37
N GLU A 571 23.92 -18.86 15.49
CA GLU A 571 24.51 -20.13 15.92
C GLU A 571 23.47 -21.10 16.49
N LEU A 572 22.51 -20.59 17.28
CA LEU A 572 21.45 -21.43 17.85
C LEU A 572 20.42 -21.86 16.81
N ASP A 573 20.11 -20.99 15.84
CA ASP A 573 19.26 -21.31 14.70
C ASP A 573 19.83 -20.72 13.40
N PRO A 574 20.60 -21.51 12.64
CA PRO A 574 21.16 -21.07 11.36
C PRO A 574 20.11 -20.76 10.28
N THR A 575 18.87 -21.24 10.46
CA THR A 575 17.77 -21.03 9.50
C THR A 575 17.01 -19.74 9.76
N TYR A 576 17.12 -19.18 10.97
CA TYR A 576 16.50 -17.91 11.30
C TYR A 576 17.17 -16.75 10.54
N ASP A 577 16.34 -15.88 9.96
CA ASP A 577 16.80 -14.66 9.33
C ASP A 577 17.18 -13.64 10.40
N THR A 578 18.49 -13.49 10.63
CA THR A 578 19.03 -12.56 11.61
C THR A 578 18.74 -11.10 11.30
N ASN A 579 18.33 -10.75 10.07
CA ASN A 579 17.85 -9.40 9.77
C ASN A 579 16.53 -9.06 10.47
N ARG A 580 15.82 -10.07 11.01
CA ARG A 580 14.64 -9.90 11.86
C ARG A 580 14.96 -9.84 13.35
N VAL A 581 16.22 -9.59 13.72
CA VAL A 581 16.63 -9.26 15.10
C VAL A 581 16.71 -7.74 15.22
N CYS A 582 15.97 -7.17 16.18
CA CYS A 582 16.08 -5.75 16.52
C CYS A 582 16.79 -5.60 17.88
N ILE A 583 17.88 -4.83 17.93
CA ILE A 583 18.65 -4.65 19.16
C ILE A 583 18.13 -3.43 19.92
N LYS A 584 17.61 -3.68 21.12
CA LYS A 584 17.01 -2.66 21.99
C LYS A 584 18.08 -2.05 22.91
N ILE A 585 18.29 -0.75 22.81
CA ILE A 585 19.42 -0.03 23.43
C ILE A 585 18.88 1.17 24.22
N PRO A 586 19.25 1.35 25.51
CA PRO A 586 18.89 2.55 26.28
C PRO A 586 19.33 3.84 25.60
N ALA A 587 18.42 4.82 25.50
CA ALA A 587 18.61 6.09 24.79
C ALA A 587 19.46 7.12 25.55
N THR A 588 20.67 6.70 25.94
CA THR A 588 21.79 7.56 26.33
C THR A 588 22.51 8.09 25.08
N TRP A 589 23.40 9.07 25.23
CA TRP A 589 24.20 9.54 24.10
C TRP A 589 25.03 8.39 23.49
N GLU A 590 25.74 7.64 24.32
CA GLU A 590 26.58 6.52 23.88
C GLU A 590 25.75 5.40 23.24
N GLY A 591 24.55 5.14 23.76
CA GLY A 591 23.61 4.19 23.19
C GLY A 591 23.14 4.61 21.80
N MET A 592 22.80 5.90 21.60
CA MET A 592 22.42 6.41 20.28
C MET A 592 23.58 6.39 19.28
N GLN A 593 24.81 6.66 19.73
CA GLN A 593 26.00 6.49 18.88
C GLN A 593 26.27 5.02 18.54
N ALA A 594 25.88 4.07 19.40
CA ALA A 594 25.93 2.64 19.09
C ALA A 594 24.85 2.28 18.06
N CYS A 595 23.62 2.78 18.20
CA CYS A 595 22.55 2.58 17.20
C CYS A 595 22.98 3.06 15.82
N ARG A 596 23.58 4.26 15.71
CA ARG A 596 24.11 4.80 14.45
C ARG A 596 25.01 3.81 13.72
N GLU A 597 25.91 3.17 14.47
CA GLU A 597 26.89 2.24 13.89
C GLU A 597 26.24 0.91 13.50
N LEU A 598 25.35 0.39 14.35
CA LEU A 598 24.64 -0.87 14.11
C LEU A 598 23.69 -0.77 12.91
N GLU A 599 22.94 0.33 12.78
CA GLU A 599 22.04 0.57 11.64
C GLU A 599 22.83 0.68 10.33
N ARG A 600 24.01 1.31 10.34
CA ARG A 600 24.91 1.33 9.17
C ARG A 600 25.44 -0.05 8.79
N GLN A 601 25.47 -0.99 9.74
CA GLN A 601 25.82 -2.40 9.52
C GLN A 601 24.60 -3.25 9.13
N GLY A 602 23.41 -2.67 9.02
CA GLY A 602 22.17 -3.37 8.72
C GLY A 602 21.55 -4.11 9.91
N ILE A 603 21.99 -3.81 11.14
CA ILE A 603 21.39 -4.35 12.36
C ILE A 603 20.36 -3.35 12.85
N ALA A 604 19.08 -3.74 12.75
CA ALA A 604 17.96 -2.92 13.21
C ALA A 604 18.06 -2.64 14.71
N THR A 605 17.75 -1.42 15.13
CA THR A 605 17.82 -0.98 16.53
C THR A 605 16.55 -0.30 17.02
N LEU A 606 16.30 -0.46 18.33
CA LEU A 606 15.23 0.23 19.05
C LEU A 606 15.85 1.09 20.16
N ALA A 607 15.60 2.40 20.14
CA ALA A 607 15.93 3.28 21.26
C ALA A 607 14.91 3.14 22.38
N THR A 608 15.30 2.57 23.52
CA THR A 608 14.41 2.37 24.70
C THR A 608 14.71 3.35 25.82
N THR A 609 13.96 3.28 26.92
CA THR A 609 14.07 4.19 28.08
C THR A 609 13.97 5.66 27.66
N MET A 610 12.97 5.98 26.82
CA MET A 610 12.75 7.31 26.30
C MET A 610 11.59 8.02 26.97
N PHE A 611 11.79 9.31 27.29
CA PHE A 611 10.86 10.11 28.07
C PHE A 611 10.66 11.55 27.54
N CYS A 612 11.41 11.98 26.51
CA CYS A 612 11.33 13.34 25.97
C CYS A 612 11.76 13.44 24.49
N MET A 613 11.42 14.58 23.88
CA MET A 613 11.68 14.86 22.46
C MET A 613 13.17 14.95 22.11
N GLU A 614 14.04 15.37 23.03
CA GLU A 614 15.49 15.41 22.78
C GLU A 614 16.05 14.01 22.46
N GLN A 615 15.54 12.97 23.15
CA GLN A 615 15.90 11.59 22.86
C GLN A 615 15.32 11.12 21.52
N ALA A 616 14.04 11.43 21.25
CA ALA A 616 13.40 11.04 19.99
C ALA A 616 14.08 11.69 18.77
N ALA A 617 14.41 12.98 18.85
CA ALA A 617 15.13 13.68 17.80
C ALA A 617 16.49 13.01 17.51
N LEU A 618 17.27 12.73 18.55
CA LEU A 618 18.55 12.05 18.39
C LEU A 618 18.39 10.64 17.80
N ALA A 619 17.40 9.87 18.25
CA ALA A 619 17.12 8.53 17.74
C ALA A 619 16.82 8.51 16.22
N SER A 620 16.01 9.45 15.73
CA SER A 620 15.77 9.57 14.28
C SER A 620 17.01 10.05 13.51
N HIS A 621 17.79 10.97 14.09
CA HIS A 621 19.00 11.49 13.48
C HIS A 621 20.12 10.42 13.37
N VAL A 622 20.15 9.45 14.28
CA VAL A 622 21.07 8.30 14.20
C VAL A 622 20.52 7.15 13.34
N GLY A 623 19.27 7.24 12.89
CA GLY A 623 18.66 6.25 11.99
C GLY A 623 18.10 5.01 12.68
N CYS A 624 17.71 5.10 13.96
CA CYS A 624 17.06 3.97 14.65
C CYS A 624 15.84 3.46 13.87
N THR A 625 15.66 2.14 13.79
CA THR A 625 14.48 1.51 13.19
C THR A 625 13.23 1.81 14.02
N TYR A 626 13.35 1.77 15.35
CA TYR A 626 12.26 2.02 16.29
C TYR A 626 12.67 2.94 17.44
N ILE A 627 11.67 3.57 18.06
CA ILE A 627 11.76 4.11 19.41
C ILE A 627 10.70 3.52 20.32
N ALA A 628 10.99 3.43 21.62
CA ALA A 628 10.00 3.09 22.64
C ALA A 628 9.79 4.22 23.66
N PRO A 629 8.82 5.12 23.41
CA PRO A 629 8.33 6.05 24.42
C PRO A 629 7.71 5.30 25.60
N TYR A 630 8.21 5.55 26.81
CA TYR A 630 7.64 4.96 28.02
C TYR A 630 6.53 5.87 28.54
N ILE A 631 5.28 5.43 28.38
CA ILE A 631 4.10 6.21 28.80
C ILE A 631 4.09 6.40 30.31
N ASN A 632 4.44 5.36 31.05
CA ASN A 632 4.66 5.43 32.49
C ASN A 632 6.13 5.21 32.84
N GLU A 633 6.61 5.83 33.92
CA GLU A 633 7.86 5.44 34.59
C GLU A 633 7.92 3.93 34.79
N LEU A 634 9.09 3.33 34.52
CA LEU A 634 9.27 1.87 34.63
C LEU A 634 8.93 1.36 36.05
N ARG A 635 9.12 2.21 37.07
CA ARG A 635 8.75 1.98 38.47
C ARG A 635 7.32 1.46 38.69
N VAL A 636 6.35 1.81 37.84
CA VAL A 636 4.95 1.35 38.00
C VAL A 636 4.82 -0.18 38.00
N HIS A 637 5.78 -0.89 37.41
CA HIS A 637 5.77 -2.35 37.33
C HIS A 637 6.46 -3.04 38.52
N PHE A 638 7.13 -2.29 39.40
CA PHE A 638 7.93 -2.83 40.50
C PHE A 638 7.50 -2.33 41.87
N ASP A 639 6.99 -1.10 41.96
CA ASP A 639 6.58 -0.48 43.21
C ASP A 639 5.07 -0.60 43.40
N SER A 640 4.67 -1.55 44.25
CA SER A 640 3.26 -1.77 44.58
C SER A 640 2.59 -0.47 45.08
N GLY A 641 1.51 -0.06 44.41
CA GLY A 641 0.74 1.15 44.71
C GLY A 641 1.30 2.46 44.14
N TYR A 642 2.44 2.45 43.45
CA TYR A 642 2.95 3.62 42.75
C TYR A 642 2.16 3.86 41.45
N VAL A 643 1.83 5.13 41.17
CA VAL A 643 1.13 5.57 39.96
C VAL A 643 1.90 6.76 39.37
N ASP A 644 2.30 6.66 38.11
CA ASP A 644 2.90 7.80 37.40
C ASP A 644 1.82 8.87 37.12
N LYS A 645 2.06 10.08 37.63
CA LYS A 645 1.19 11.23 37.44
C LYS A 645 1.53 12.04 36.18
N ASN A 646 2.67 11.77 35.57
CA ASN A 646 3.22 12.52 34.43
C ASN A 646 3.40 11.58 33.24
N LYS A 647 2.27 11.07 32.76
CA LYS A 647 2.23 10.11 31.66
C LYS A 647 2.62 10.78 30.35
N ALA A 648 3.47 10.11 29.56
CA ALA A 648 4.12 10.69 28.39
C ALA A 648 3.29 10.56 27.10
N PHE A 649 1.97 10.75 27.17
CA PHE A 649 1.08 10.68 26.00
C PHE A 649 1.42 11.74 24.95
N ASP A 650 1.54 13.00 25.37
CA ASP A 650 1.85 14.11 24.46
C ASP A 650 3.20 13.90 23.77
N PHE A 651 4.21 13.43 24.52
CA PHE A 651 5.51 13.06 23.97
C PHE A 651 5.41 11.98 22.89
N CYS A 652 4.61 10.93 23.11
CA CYS A 652 4.44 9.87 22.13
C CYS A 652 3.86 10.40 20.80
N GLY A 653 2.81 11.23 20.89
CA GLY A 653 2.21 11.86 19.71
C GLY A 653 3.16 12.84 19.01
N SER A 654 3.85 13.69 19.78
CA SER A 654 4.81 14.65 19.22
C SER A 654 6.01 13.98 18.57
N ALA A 655 6.46 12.82 19.07
CA ALA A 655 7.56 12.06 18.45
C ALA A 655 7.18 11.55 17.06
N GLN A 656 5.98 10.97 16.91
CA GLN A 656 5.48 10.49 15.62
C GLN A 656 5.32 11.63 14.61
N ARG A 657 4.66 12.73 15.01
CA ARG A 657 4.53 13.94 14.17
C ARG A 657 5.88 14.55 13.77
N TYR A 658 6.84 14.56 14.69
CA TYR A 658 8.19 15.05 14.40
C TYR A 658 8.86 14.18 13.32
N TYR A 659 8.70 12.86 13.37
CA TYR A 659 9.26 11.94 12.36
C TYR A 659 8.63 12.10 10.99
N GLU A 660 7.30 12.23 10.93
CA GLU A 660 6.57 12.57 9.69
C GLU A 660 7.10 13.89 9.11
N LYS A 661 7.26 14.92 9.94
CA LYS A 661 7.73 16.25 9.51
C LYS A 661 9.14 16.24 8.92
N VAL A 662 10.05 15.46 9.50
CA VAL A 662 11.45 15.39 9.03
C VAL A 662 11.69 14.28 8.00
N GLY A 663 10.65 13.53 7.60
CA GLY A 663 10.75 12.42 6.67
C GLY A 663 11.58 11.25 7.20
N SER A 664 11.55 11.00 8.51
CA SER A 664 12.29 9.89 9.13
C SER A 664 11.53 8.57 8.99
N GLY A 665 12.24 7.49 8.68
CA GLY A 665 11.70 6.13 8.67
C GLY A 665 11.64 5.45 10.05
N THR A 666 12.02 6.14 11.13
CA THR A 666 11.97 5.62 12.50
C THR A 666 10.52 5.44 12.96
N ARG A 667 10.16 4.25 13.44
CA ARG A 667 8.79 3.93 13.89
C ARG A 667 8.61 4.11 15.40
N VAL A 668 7.44 4.58 15.80
CA VAL A 668 7.08 4.84 17.21
C VAL A 668 6.32 3.65 17.80
N LEU A 669 6.85 3.10 18.90
CA LEU A 669 6.34 1.91 19.60
C LEU A 669 6.15 2.24 21.10
N PRO A 670 5.06 2.90 21.53
CA PRO A 670 4.77 3.12 22.96
C PRO A 670 4.87 1.83 23.79
N ALA A 671 5.42 1.99 24.99
CA ALA A 671 5.65 0.93 25.96
C ALA A 671 5.33 1.38 27.39
N SER A 672 5.48 0.48 28.36
CA SER A 672 5.19 0.73 29.78
C SER A 672 3.74 1.16 30.03
N LEU A 673 2.80 0.36 29.52
CA LEU A 673 1.36 0.55 29.65
C LEU A 673 0.83 -0.21 30.86
N THR A 674 -0.20 0.32 31.51
CA THR A 674 -0.76 -0.19 32.77
C THR A 674 -2.27 -0.48 32.70
N SER A 675 -2.96 -0.03 31.66
CA SER A 675 -4.39 -0.32 31.48
C SER A 675 -4.82 -0.35 30.01
N VAL A 676 -5.93 -1.03 29.73
CA VAL A 676 -6.55 -1.09 28.39
C VAL A 676 -6.89 0.32 27.88
N GLN A 677 -7.32 1.21 28.76
CA GLN A 677 -7.61 2.61 28.42
C GLN A 677 -6.38 3.35 27.89
N GLU A 678 -5.18 3.08 28.41
CA GLU A 678 -3.95 3.67 27.87
C GLU A 678 -3.61 3.12 26.49
N VAL A 679 -3.79 1.81 26.29
CA VAL A 679 -3.60 1.14 25.00
C VAL A 679 -4.54 1.77 23.95
N MET A 680 -5.84 1.83 24.25
CA MET A 680 -6.85 2.36 23.33
C MET A 680 -6.62 3.84 23.03
N ARG A 681 -6.23 4.64 24.02
CA ARG A 681 -5.89 6.06 23.82
C ARG A 681 -4.69 6.27 22.88
N LEU A 682 -3.81 5.29 22.78
CA LEU A 682 -2.63 5.28 21.91
C LEU A 682 -2.84 4.52 20.60
N ALA A 683 -4.07 4.09 20.29
CA ALA A 683 -4.41 3.61 18.96
C ALA A 683 -4.03 4.69 17.94
N GLY A 684 -3.07 4.41 17.04
CA GLY A 684 -2.55 5.36 16.05
C GLY A 684 -1.03 5.41 16.03
N ALA A 685 -0.38 4.87 17.07
CA ALA A 685 1.06 4.70 17.05
C ALA A 685 1.46 3.67 16.00
N HIS A 686 2.59 3.85 15.30
CA HIS A 686 3.05 2.86 14.30
C HIS A 686 3.05 1.41 14.82
N HIS A 687 3.50 1.20 16.05
CA HIS A 687 3.45 -0.07 16.78
C HIS A 687 2.97 0.16 18.22
N ILE A 688 2.55 -0.89 18.92
CA ILE A 688 2.26 -0.82 20.36
C ILE A 688 2.66 -2.14 21.03
N THR A 689 3.57 -2.08 22.00
CA THR A 689 3.95 -3.28 22.74
C THR A 689 3.19 -3.41 24.05
N VAL A 690 2.53 -4.55 24.22
CA VAL A 690 1.55 -4.75 25.27
C VAL A 690 1.92 -5.96 26.13
N ALA A 691 1.92 -5.77 27.45
CA ALA A 691 2.22 -6.83 28.40
C ALA A 691 1.11 -7.90 28.44
N PRO A 692 1.41 -9.18 28.76
CA PRO A 692 0.44 -10.28 28.72
C PRO A 692 -0.88 -10.06 29.48
N PRO A 693 -0.89 -9.47 30.69
CA PRO A 693 -2.15 -9.21 31.40
C PRO A 693 -3.05 -8.21 30.67
N LEU A 694 -2.45 -7.26 29.95
CA LEU A 694 -3.20 -6.28 29.16
C LEU A 694 -3.67 -6.87 27.83
N LEU A 695 -2.83 -7.69 27.16
CA LEU A 695 -3.23 -8.44 25.97
C LEU A 695 -4.45 -9.32 26.24
N THR A 696 -4.45 -10.03 27.37
CA THR A 696 -5.60 -10.87 27.77
C THR A 696 -6.85 -10.00 27.97
N LYS A 697 -6.74 -8.90 28.70
CA LYS A 697 -7.87 -7.98 28.92
C LYS A 697 -8.38 -7.34 27.62
N LEU A 698 -7.48 -6.99 26.69
CA LEU A 698 -7.85 -6.47 25.38
C LEU A 698 -8.65 -7.51 24.59
N ALA A 699 -8.17 -8.75 24.53
CA ALA A 699 -8.86 -9.84 23.85
C ALA A 699 -10.23 -10.16 24.46
N GLU A 700 -10.39 -9.95 25.77
CA GLU A 700 -11.67 -10.12 26.50
C GLU A 700 -12.60 -8.90 26.39
N THR A 701 -12.09 -7.74 25.96
CA THR A 701 -12.87 -6.49 25.87
C THR A 701 -13.63 -6.44 24.53
N PRO A 702 -14.96 -6.33 24.52
CA PRO A 702 -15.72 -6.16 23.29
C PRO A 702 -15.31 -4.87 22.55
N ALA A 703 -15.05 -4.97 21.24
CA ALA A 703 -14.73 -3.81 20.41
C ALA A 703 -15.93 -2.84 20.27
N ASN A 704 -17.16 -3.35 20.35
CA ASN A 704 -18.38 -2.55 20.33
C ASN A 704 -19.39 -3.09 21.37
N PRO A 705 -19.88 -2.27 22.32
CA PRO A 705 -19.51 -0.85 22.53
C PRO A 705 -18.24 -0.70 23.38
N TRP A 706 -17.22 -0.01 22.83
CA TRP A 706 -16.16 0.60 23.62
C TRP A 706 -16.54 2.05 23.93
N GLU A 707 -16.68 2.39 25.22
CA GLU A 707 -17.08 3.73 25.67
C GLU A 707 -15.89 4.63 26.05
N GLY A 708 -14.66 4.13 25.88
CA GLY A 708 -13.44 4.84 26.27
C GLY A 708 -12.86 5.71 25.14
N ASP A 709 -11.80 6.42 25.49
CA ASP A 709 -11.02 7.24 24.56
C ASP A 709 -10.19 6.35 23.62
N THR A 710 -10.31 6.56 22.31
CA THR A 710 -9.57 5.81 21.27
C THR A 710 -8.78 6.77 20.41
N GLY A 711 -7.47 6.57 20.36
CA GLY A 711 -6.56 7.29 19.47
C GLY A 711 -6.44 8.81 19.64
N SER A 712 -6.92 9.39 20.73
CA SER A 712 -6.89 10.84 20.94
C SER A 712 -5.49 11.47 20.97
N VAL A 713 -4.44 10.67 21.17
CA VAL A 713 -3.05 11.13 21.12
C VAL A 713 -2.64 11.52 19.69
N PHE A 714 -3.22 10.84 18.70
CA PHE A 714 -2.89 10.98 17.28
C PHE A 714 -3.98 11.69 16.48
N SER A 715 -5.23 11.72 16.97
CA SER A 715 -6.38 12.29 16.26
C SER A 715 -6.52 13.82 16.33
N ARG A 716 -5.64 14.53 17.04
CA ARG A 716 -5.79 15.98 17.29
C ARG A 716 -4.95 16.81 16.34
N ASP A 717 -5.60 17.74 15.66
CA ASP A 717 -4.96 18.81 14.89
C ASP A 717 -4.26 19.79 15.86
N HIS A 718 -2.97 19.55 16.10
CA HIS A 718 -2.14 20.28 17.05
C HIS A 718 -1.24 21.27 16.32
N GLY A 719 -1.83 22.32 15.74
CA GLY A 719 -1.09 23.40 15.06
C GLY A 719 -0.04 24.14 15.90
N ALA A 720 0.05 23.87 17.22
CA ALA A 720 1.08 24.43 18.10
C ALA A 720 2.44 23.70 18.01
N ASP A 721 2.46 22.44 17.57
CA ASP A 721 3.70 21.66 17.45
C ASP A 721 4.50 22.02 16.17
N GLU A 722 3.82 22.51 15.13
CA GLU A 722 4.43 22.83 13.83
C GLU A 722 5.45 23.98 13.86
N GLU A 723 5.27 24.96 14.76
CA GLU A 723 6.24 26.06 14.94
C GLU A 723 7.55 25.60 15.63
N VAL A 724 7.51 24.47 16.36
CA VAL A 724 8.61 24.03 17.25
C VAL A 724 9.52 22.98 16.59
N PHE A 725 9.00 22.17 15.65
CA PHE A 725 9.75 21.07 15.03
C PHE A 725 10.89 21.49 14.06
N GLY A 726 11.20 22.78 13.97
CA GLY A 726 12.30 23.32 13.18
C GLY A 726 13.68 23.25 13.85
N ASP A 727 14.60 24.09 13.33
CA ASP A 727 16.05 24.24 13.52
C ASP A 727 16.64 23.97 14.94
N TYR A 728 15.83 23.97 16.01
CA TYR A 728 16.28 23.63 17.35
C TYR A 728 16.84 22.20 17.44
N TYR A 729 16.07 21.18 17.02
CA TYR A 729 16.49 19.80 17.19
C TYR A 729 17.67 19.43 16.30
N SER A 730 17.71 19.93 15.06
CA SER A 730 18.86 19.73 14.15
C SER A 730 20.16 20.27 14.72
N ARG A 731 20.12 21.36 15.49
CA ARG A 731 21.32 21.95 16.12
C ARG A 731 21.84 21.14 17.30
N ILE A 732 20.98 20.49 18.07
CA ILE A 732 21.42 19.78 19.27
C ILE A 732 21.86 18.35 18.98
N VAL A 733 21.30 17.68 17.97
CA VAL A 733 21.59 16.24 17.72
C VAL A 733 22.99 15.98 17.15
N GLU A 734 23.65 17.00 16.60
CA GLU A 734 25.01 16.89 16.05
C GLU A 734 26.12 17.14 17.10
N ASP A 735 25.78 17.77 18.24
CA ASP A 735 26.73 18.15 19.28
C ASP A 735 26.39 17.50 20.63
N GLU A 736 27.32 16.72 21.17
CA GLU A 736 27.13 15.99 22.44
C GLU A 736 26.78 16.91 23.61
N GLY A 737 27.51 18.02 23.75
CA GLY A 737 27.33 18.94 24.87
C GLY A 737 25.98 19.67 24.79
N ALA A 738 25.57 20.05 23.59
CA ALA A 738 24.28 20.67 23.33
C ALA A 738 23.13 19.70 23.60
N TRP A 739 23.23 18.46 23.12
CA TRP A 739 22.24 17.43 23.40
C TRP A 739 22.15 17.09 24.89
N GLN A 740 23.28 16.88 25.56
CA GLN A 740 23.32 16.59 27.00
C GLN A 740 22.68 17.72 27.81
N LEU A 741 23.02 18.98 27.51
CA LEU A 741 22.41 20.13 28.19
C LEU A 741 20.90 20.21 27.95
N ALA A 742 20.43 19.94 26.72
CA ALA A 742 19.01 19.92 26.40
C ALA A 742 18.29 18.78 27.14
N PHE A 743 18.85 17.57 27.12
CA PHE A 743 18.31 16.40 27.78
C PHE A 743 18.23 16.56 29.30
N THR A 744 19.31 17.00 29.95
CA THR A 744 19.35 17.30 31.39
C THR A 744 18.34 18.36 31.81
N ARG A 745 18.01 19.32 30.93
CA ARG A 745 17.00 20.36 31.23
C ARG A 745 15.57 19.90 30.93
N SER A 746 15.40 18.84 30.15
CA SER A 746 14.10 18.38 29.69
C SER A 746 13.19 18.00 30.85
N LEU A 747 11.94 18.46 30.80
CA LEU A 747 10.94 18.31 31.85
C LEU A 747 11.40 18.77 33.24
N GLY A 748 12.37 19.71 33.32
CA GLY A 748 12.97 20.18 34.56
C GLY A 748 13.92 19.17 35.21
N GLY A 749 14.62 18.36 34.41
CA GLY A 749 15.53 17.29 34.87
C GLY A 749 14.86 15.95 35.16
N ARG A 750 13.54 15.87 34.98
CA ARG A 750 12.81 14.63 35.22
C ARG A 750 13.10 13.55 34.18
N ALA A 751 13.32 13.92 32.91
CA ALA A 751 13.63 12.94 31.86
C ALA A 751 14.93 12.17 32.18
N GLU A 752 15.96 12.88 32.62
CA GLU A 752 17.23 12.30 33.09
C GLU A 752 17.03 11.42 34.34
N GLY A 753 16.21 11.86 35.30
CA GLY A 753 15.86 11.03 36.46
C GLY A 753 15.15 9.71 36.07
N LYS A 754 14.24 9.76 35.09
CA LYS A 754 13.49 8.57 34.62
C LYS A 754 14.40 7.56 33.90
N ILE A 755 15.34 8.01 33.05
CA ILE A 755 16.27 7.08 32.39
C ILE A 755 17.22 6.42 33.39
N VAL A 756 17.75 7.17 34.36
CA VAL A 756 18.65 6.63 35.39
C VAL A 756 17.91 5.57 36.23
N GLN A 757 16.66 5.85 36.62
CA GLN A 757 15.82 4.89 37.32
C GLN A 757 15.62 3.60 36.49
N ALA A 758 15.27 3.74 35.21
CA ALA A 758 15.01 2.59 34.34
C ALA A 758 16.26 1.72 34.13
N ILE A 759 17.42 2.34 33.88
CA ILE A 759 18.70 1.62 33.72
C ILE A 759 19.05 0.88 35.01
N ASN A 760 18.89 1.49 36.18
CA ASN A 760 19.16 0.83 37.47
C ASN A 760 18.29 -0.41 37.66
N ILE A 761 16.98 -0.31 37.40
CA ILE A 761 16.06 -1.46 37.49
C ILE A 761 16.53 -2.58 36.55
N PHE A 762 16.90 -2.27 35.31
CA PHE A 762 17.37 -3.30 34.38
C PHE A 762 18.72 -3.89 34.80
N CYS A 763 19.64 -3.11 35.37
CA CYS A 763 20.90 -3.61 35.92
C CYS A 763 20.68 -4.56 37.10
N GLU A 764 19.76 -4.26 38.02
CA GLU A 764 19.41 -5.17 39.11
C GLU A 764 18.87 -6.51 38.58
N LYS A 765 18.05 -6.48 37.52
CA LYS A 765 17.54 -7.71 36.88
C LYS A 765 18.62 -8.46 36.13
N GLN A 766 19.55 -7.76 35.48
CA GLN A 766 20.75 -8.34 34.87
C GLN A 766 21.60 -9.08 35.92
N GLU A 767 21.83 -8.48 37.08
CA GLU A 767 22.56 -9.11 38.19
C GLU A 767 21.83 -10.34 38.73
N GLY A 768 20.50 -10.28 38.81
CA GLY A 768 19.66 -11.43 39.15
C GLY A 768 19.79 -12.58 38.16
N LEU A 769 19.82 -12.29 36.86
CA LEU A 769 20.01 -13.26 35.78
C LEU A 769 21.41 -13.89 35.80
N GLU A 770 22.45 -13.08 35.97
CA GLU A 770 23.81 -13.58 36.14
C GLU A 770 23.94 -14.43 37.41
N GLY A 771 23.29 -14.01 38.51
CA GLY A 771 23.20 -14.78 39.73
C GLY A 771 22.47 -16.11 39.56
N LEU A 772 21.47 -16.17 38.67
CA LEU A 772 20.79 -17.42 38.28
C LEU A 772 21.74 -18.34 37.50
N ALA A 773 22.54 -17.81 36.58
CA ALA A 773 23.50 -18.60 35.81
C ALA A 773 24.70 -19.10 36.65
N ARG A 774 25.07 -18.39 37.72
CA ARG A 774 26.17 -18.78 38.63
C ARG A 774 25.77 -19.82 39.68
N ARG A 775 24.48 -19.92 40.01
CA ARG A 775 23.94 -20.93 40.93
C ARG A 775 23.69 -22.23 40.18
#